data_AF-G3HB49-F1
#
_entry.id   AF-G3HB49-F1
#
_cell.length_a   1.000
_cell.length_b   1.000
_cell.length_c   1.000
_cell.angle_alpha   90.00
_cell.angle_beta   90.00
_cell.angle_gamma   90.00
#
_symmetry.space_group_name_H-M   'P 1'
#
loop_
_entity.id
_entity.type
_entity.pdbx_description
1 polymer ?
#
loop_
_entity_poly.entity_id
_entity_poly.type
_entity_poly.pdbx_seq_one_letter_code
_entity_poly.pdbx_strand_id
1 'polypeptide(L)'
;MYVTVEMQKFLGSFFISWDKDFFDEEINEGALVNTSDLNEELGQVDYVFTDKTGTLTENSMEFIECCIDGHKYKSTTQEVDGSSQTDGPLPSSDKADENREELFLRALCLCHTVEIKTNDAVDGPTEAAEFTYISSSPDEIALVKGAKKFGFTFLGNWNGHMRVENQRKEIEEYELLHTLNFDSVRRRMSVIVKTQGGDILLFCKGADSSIFPRVHNHEIELTKAHVERNAMDGYRTLCVAFKEIAPDDFERINTQLIEAKMALQDREEKLEKIFDEIETNMNLIGATAVEDKLQDQAAETIEALHAAGLKVWVLTGDKMETAKSTCYACRLFQTNTELLELTTKTIEETERKEDRLHELLLEYRKKLLSDFPKNTRSLKKAWTEHQEYGLIIDGSTLSLILNSSQDSSANNYKNIFLQICMKCTAVLCCRMAPLQKAQIVRMVKNLKGSPITLSIGDGANDVSMILESHVGIGIKGKEGRQAARNSDYSVPKFKHLKKLLLAHGHLYYVRIAHLVQYFFYKNLCFILPQFLYQFFCGFSQQPLYDAAYLTMYNICFTSLPILAYSLLEQHINVDTLNSDPRLYMKITGNAMLQLGPFLYWTFLAAFEGTVFFFGTYFLFENTSLEENGKIYGNWTFGTIVFTVLVFTVTLKLALDTRFWTWINHFVIWGSLAFYVFFSFFWGGIIWPFLKQQRMYFVFAQMLSSVSTWLAIILLIFISLFPEILLIVVKNVRRRTARNLNLELPILLSYKHIDSDCS
;
A
#
# COMPACT_ATOMS: atom_id res chain seq x y z
N MET A 1 -25.62 9.09 -15.78
CA MET A 1 -24.45 9.40 -14.93
C MET A 1 -23.96 8.13 -14.25
N TYR A 2 -24.70 7.55 -13.30
CA TYR A 2 -24.28 6.33 -12.58
C TYR A 2 -23.77 5.21 -13.49
N VAL A 3 -24.53 4.83 -14.53
CA VAL A 3 -24.09 3.80 -15.49
C VAL A 3 -22.71 4.13 -16.11
N THR A 4 -22.46 5.38 -16.47
CA THR A 4 -21.18 5.80 -17.07
C THR A 4 -20.05 5.82 -16.04
N VAL A 5 -20.35 6.18 -14.78
CA VAL A 5 -19.40 6.12 -13.67
C VAL A 5 -19.01 4.66 -13.40
N GLU A 6 -19.99 3.76 -13.28
CA GLU A 6 -19.74 2.32 -13.08
C GLU A 6 -18.94 1.72 -14.25
N MET A 7 -19.28 2.06 -15.50
CA MET A 7 -18.49 1.64 -16.66
C MET A 7 -17.05 2.16 -16.61
N GLN A 8 -16.84 3.41 -16.17
CA GLN A 8 -15.49 3.97 -16.01
C GLN A 8 -14.70 3.21 -14.95
N LYS A 9 -15.32 2.94 -13.79
CA LYS A 9 -14.71 2.20 -12.68
C LYS A 9 -14.34 0.78 -13.08
N PHE A 10 -15.29 0.06 -13.67
CA PHE A 10 -15.10 -1.31 -14.13
C PHE A 10 -14.05 -1.41 -15.25
N LEU A 11 -14.11 -0.55 -16.27
CA LEU A 11 -13.11 -0.58 -17.34
C LEU A 11 -11.72 -0.10 -16.86
N GLY A 12 -11.71 0.82 -15.89
CA GLY A 12 -10.48 1.30 -15.25
C GLY A 12 -9.72 0.22 -14.50
N SER A 13 -10.41 -0.71 -13.82
CA SER A 13 -9.73 -1.78 -13.07
C SER A 13 -8.83 -2.65 -13.97
N PHE A 14 -9.21 -2.87 -15.23
CA PHE A 14 -8.37 -3.60 -16.19
C PHE A 14 -7.06 -2.88 -16.49
N PHE A 15 -7.01 -1.55 -16.48
CA PHE A 15 -5.74 -0.83 -16.69
C PHE A 15 -4.76 -1.04 -15.55
N ILE A 16 -5.23 -1.30 -14.32
CA ILE A 16 -4.34 -1.67 -13.22
C ILE A 16 -3.87 -3.11 -13.40
N SER A 17 -4.76 -4.03 -13.76
CA SER A 17 -4.42 -5.45 -13.90
C SER A 17 -3.52 -5.75 -15.11
N TRP A 18 -3.63 -4.98 -16.19
CA TRP A 18 -2.81 -5.13 -17.40
C TRP A 18 -1.50 -4.31 -17.39
N ASP A 19 -1.26 -3.55 -16.33
CA ASP A 19 -0.05 -2.74 -16.23
C ASP A 19 1.16 -3.63 -15.91
N LYS A 20 2.09 -3.69 -16.86
CA LYS A 20 3.27 -4.56 -16.81
C LYS A 20 4.22 -4.19 -15.68
N ASP A 21 4.20 -2.95 -15.19
CA ASP A 21 5.06 -2.54 -14.09
C ASP A 21 4.61 -3.14 -12.74
N PHE A 22 3.44 -3.78 -12.70
CA PHE A 22 2.96 -4.57 -11.56
C PHE A 22 3.27 -6.06 -11.71
N PHE A 23 3.87 -6.49 -12.81
CA PHE A 23 4.21 -7.89 -13.03
C PHE A 23 5.46 -8.26 -12.27
N ASP A 24 5.38 -9.34 -11.49
CA ASP A 24 6.53 -9.89 -10.78
C ASP A 24 7.00 -11.18 -11.45
N GLU A 25 8.28 -11.21 -11.80
CA GLU A 25 8.90 -12.33 -12.53
C GLU A 25 9.09 -13.57 -11.65
N GLU A 26 9.24 -13.42 -10.33
CA GLU A 26 9.46 -14.56 -9.42
C GLU A 26 8.18 -15.38 -9.22
N ILE A 27 7.04 -14.70 -9.07
CA ILE A 27 5.74 -15.37 -8.90
C ILE A 27 4.96 -15.52 -10.21
N ASN A 28 5.44 -14.93 -11.32
CA ASN A 28 4.81 -14.94 -12.64
C ASN A 28 3.34 -14.44 -12.61
N GLU A 29 3.07 -13.43 -11.77
CA GLU A 29 1.74 -12.84 -11.59
C GLU A 29 1.82 -11.32 -11.50
N GLY A 30 0.79 -10.63 -12.03
CA GLY A 30 0.62 -9.18 -11.90
C GLY A 30 -0.35 -8.77 -10.80
N ALA A 31 -0.74 -7.48 -10.81
CA ALA A 31 -1.78 -6.97 -9.94
C ALA A 31 -3.17 -7.51 -10.29
N LEU A 32 -4.00 -7.69 -9.28
CA LEU A 32 -5.40 -8.09 -9.38
C LEU A 32 -6.29 -7.05 -8.69
N VAL A 33 -7.42 -6.74 -9.30
CA VAL A 33 -8.44 -5.86 -8.72
C VAL A 33 -9.66 -6.70 -8.39
N ASN A 34 -9.99 -6.84 -7.11
CA ASN A 34 -11.15 -7.59 -6.63
C ASN A 34 -12.39 -6.69 -6.55
N THR A 35 -12.20 -5.41 -6.24
CA THR A 35 -13.29 -4.42 -6.10
C THR A 35 -13.08 -3.26 -7.09
N SER A 36 -14.02 -3.03 -8.01
CA SER A 36 -13.94 -1.92 -8.97
C SER A 36 -14.33 -0.56 -8.40
N ASP A 37 -15.06 -0.56 -7.27
CA ASP A 37 -15.82 0.60 -6.82
C ASP A 37 -14.98 1.66 -6.10
N LEU A 38 -13.71 1.35 -5.83
CA LEU A 38 -12.81 2.10 -4.96
C LEU A 38 -11.64 2.75 -5.71
N ASN A 39 -11.64 2.71 -7.05
CA ASN A 39 -10.50 3.19 -7.85
C ASN A 39 -10.16 4.67 -7.60
N GLU A 40 -11.17 5.50 -7.35
CA GLU A 40 -10.97 6.91 -7.02
C GLU A 40 -10.49 7.16 -5.59
N GLU A 41 -10.80 6.26 -4.66
CA GLU A 41 -10.42 6.37 -3.24
C GLU A 41 -8.91 6.19 -3.05
N LEU A 42 -8.25 5.43 -3.95
CA LEU A 42 -6.79 5.35 -4.03
C LEU A 42 -6.11 6.73 -4.16
N GLY A 43 -6.79 7.70 -4.79
CA GLY A 43 -6.31 9.07 -4.94
C GLY A 43 -6.60 9.99 -3.74
N GLN A 44 -7.27 9.50 -2.70
CA GLN A 44 -7.70 10.28 -1.53
C GLN A 44 -7.21 9.72 -0.20
N VAL A 45 -6.38 8.68 -0.20
CA VAL A 45 -5.78 8.09 0.99
C VAL A 45 -5.02 9.16 1.79
N ASP A 46 -5.20 9.15 3.10
CA ASP A 46 -4.47 10.01 4.04
C ASP A 46 -3.56 9.18 4.98
N TYR A 47 -4.01 7.99 5.37
CA TYR A 47 -3.33 7.08 6.28
C TYR A 47 -3.10 5.71 5.64
N VAL A 48 -1.87 5.21 5.76
CA VAL A 48 -1.47 3.87 5.32
C VAL A 48 -1.06 3.06 6.55
N PHE A 49 -1.79 1.99 6.82
CA PHE A 49 -1.45 0.99 7.83
C PHE A 49 -0.76 -0.19 7.14
N THR A 50 0.44 -0.54 7.58
CA THR A 50 1.22 -1.62 7.00
C THR A 50 1.62 -2.62 8.07
N ASP A 51 1.59 -3.92 7.75
CA ASP A 51 2.32 -4.90 8.56
C ASP A 51 3.83 -4.83 8.28
N LYS A 52 4.62 -5.43 9.17
CA LYS A 52 6.08 -5.52 9.04
C LYS A 52 6.49 -6.80 8.32
N THR A 53 6.08 -7.96 8.82
CA THR A 53 6.55 -9.27 8.38
C THR A 53 5.83 -9.65 7.09
N GLY A 54 6.55 -10.10 6.07
CA GLY A 54 5.96 -10.49 4.79
C GLY A 54 5.42 -9.33 3.93
N THR A 55 5.31 -8.14 4.51
CA THR A 55 4.90 -6.90 3.83
C THR A 55 6.07 -5.94 3.61
N LEU A 56 6.72 -5.46 4.67
CA LEU A 56 7.94 -4.64 4.53
C LEU A 56 9.18 -5.52 4.38
N THR A 57 9.13 -6.74 4.91
CA THR A 57 10.18 -7.76 4.78
C THR A 57 9.75 -8.88 3.84
N GLU A 58 10.72 -9.60 3.29
CA GLU A 58 10.49 -10.74 2.37
C GLU A 58 10.16 -12.04 3.09
N ASN A 59 10.17 -12.04 4.43
CA ASN A 59 10.13 -13.25 5.25
C ASN A 59 11.23 -14.24 4.81
N SER A 60 12.39 -13.68 4.44
CA SER A 60 13.58 -14.39 3.96
C SER A 60 14.68 -14.15 4.97
N MET A 61 14.91 -15.16 5.80
CA MET A 61 15.82 -15.11 6.93
C MET A 61 17.25 -15.42 6.47
N GLU A 62 18.19 -14.53 6.79
CA GLU A 62 19.62 -14.74 6.53
C GLU A 62 20.44 -14.74 7.83
N PHE A 63 21.33 -15.71 7.97
CA PHE A 63 22.31 -15.75 9.05
C PHE A 63 23.39 -14.70 8.82
N ILE A 64 23.47 -13.70 9.70
CA ILE A 64 24.43 -12.60 9.59
C ILE A 64 25.65 -12.85 10.45
N GLU A 65 25.44 -13.15 11.73
CA GLU A 65 26.52 -13.29 12.69
C GLU A 65 26.15 -14.19 13.87
N CYS A 66 27.16 -14.64 14.60
CA CYS A 66 27.00 -15.28 15.90
C CYS A 66 28.03 -14.77 16.90
N CYS A 67 27.71 -14.96 18.17
CA CYS A 67 28.57 -14.75 19.31
C CYS A 67 28.81 -16.13 19.96
N ILE A 68 30.06 -16.58 20.06
CA ILE A 68 30.45 -17.84 20.69
C ILE A 68 31.41 -17.49 21.82
N ASP A 69 31.05 -17.83 23.06
CA ASP A 69 31.86 -17.52 24.25
C ASP A 69 32.27 -16.03 24.39
N GLY A 70 31.40 -15.11 23.96
CA GLY A 70 31.69 -13.67 23.92
C GLY A 70 32.48 -13.19 22.69
N HIS A 71 32.94 -14.08 21.82
CA HIS A 71 33.64 -13.76 20.57
C HIS A 71 32.66 -13.65 19.40
N LYS A 72 32.81 -12.62 18.56
CA LYS A 72 31.89 -12.31 17.46
C LYS A 72 32.41 -12.84 16.12
N TYR A 73 31.57 -13.57 15.41
CA TYR A 73 31.84 -14.15 14.09
C TYR A 73 30.81 -13.63 13.09
N LYS A 74 31.26 -13.02 11.99
CA LYS A 74 30.38 -12.53 10.91
C LYS A 74 30.46 -13.46 9.70
N SER A 75 29.32 -13.71 9.06
CA SER A 75 29.21 -14.62 7.94
C SER A 75 29.79 -14.04 6.64
N THR A 76 29.66 -12.72 6.36
CA THR A 76 30.42 -11.98 5.31
C THR A 76 30.23 -10.44 5.45
N THR A 77 31.16 -9.65 4.89
CA THR A 77 31.21 -8.17 4.82
C THR A 77 29.97 -7.55 4.14
N GLN A 78 29.25 -6.67 4.84
CA GLN A 78 28.27 -5.77 4.23
C GLN A 78 28.98 -4.79 3.27
N GLU A 79 28.41 -4.55 2.10
CA GLU A 79 28.87 -3.57 1.08
C GLU A 79 28.76 -2.08 1.53
N VAL A 80 28.49 -1.81 2.81
CA VAL A 80 28.25 -0.43 3.30
C VAL A 80 29.52 0.23 3.88
N ASP A 81 30.59 -0.52 4.19
CA ASP A 81 31.86 0.05 4.64
C ASP A 81 32.92 -0.02 3.53
N GLY A 82 32.87 0.94 2.62
CA GLY A 82 33.75 1.07 1.44
C GLY A 82 35.21 1.43 1.72
N SER A 83 35.86 0.82 2.71
CA SER A 83 37.27 1.08 2.98
C SER A 83 38.01 -0.06 3.71
N SER A 84 38.01 -1.30 3.22
CA SER A 84 39.13 -2.26 3.38
C SER A 84 38.99 -3.47 2.44
N GLN A 85 39.40 -3.35 1.18
CA GLN A 85 39.74 -4.53 0.36
C GLN A 85 41.23 -4.82 0.52
N THR A 86 41.57 -5.87 1.27
CA THR A 86 42.85 -6.60 1.15
C THR A 86 42.70 -8.03 1.69
N ASP A 87 42.86 -9.00 0.78
CA ASP A 87 43.38 -10.36 0.92
C ASP A 87 43.19 -11.19 2.22
N GLY A 88 42.58 -12.37 2.06
CA GLY A 88 42.84 -13.58 2.87
C GLY A 88 41.82 -13.92 3.97
N PRO A 89 41.75 -15.20 4.41
CA PRO A 89 40.89 -15.62 5.51
C PRO A 89 41.29 -14.88 6.80
N LEU A 90 40.28 -14.50 7.60
CA LEU A 90 40.41 -13.60 8.75
C LEU A 90 41.67 -13.86 9.62
N PRO A 91 42.37 -12.81 10.08
CA PRO A 91 43.52 -12.95 10.96
C PRO A 91 43.10 -13.56 12.30
N SER A 92 43.76 -14.66 12.63
CA SER A 92 43.67 -15.44 13.86
C SER A 92 44.29 -14.70 15.05
N SER A 93 43.54 -13.85 15.75
CA SER A 93 44.06 -13.23 16.98
C SER A 93 43.18 -13.28 18.23
N ASP A 94 41.91 -13.69 18.16
CA ASP A 94 41.04 -13.87 19.34
C ASP A 94 40.00 -14.96 19.08
N LYS A 95 40.45 -16.21 18.88
CA LYS A 95 39.54 -17.35 18.73
C LYS A 95 39.07 -17.82 20.11
N ALA A 96 37.79 -18.15 20.23
CA ALA A 96 37.32 -19.03 21.29
C ALA A 96 38.07 -20.38 21.21
N ASP A 97 38.02 -21.19 22.27
CA ASP A 97 38.54 -22.56 22.24
C ASP A 97 37.95 -23.29 21.02
N GLU A 98 38.78 -23.84 20.11
CA GLU A 98 38.33 -24.45 18.84
C GLU A 98 37.25 -25.52 19.09
N ASN A 99 37.29 -26.15 20.27
CA ASN A 99 36.29 -27.11 20.73
C ASN A 99 34.89 -26.50 20.96
N ARG A 100 34.79 -25.26 21.45
CA ARG A 100 33.51 -24.54 21.65
C ARG A 100 32.91 -24.06 20.34
N GLU A 101 33.74 -23.62 19.38
CA GLU A 101 33.26 -23.25 18.04
C GLU A 101 32.63 -24.45 17.32
N GLU A 102 33.31 -25.60 17.33
CA GLU A 102 32.76 -26.84 16.74
C GLU A 102 31.47 -27.28 17.46
N LEU A 103 31.43 -27.22 18.80
CA LEU A 103 30.24 -27.58 19.56
C LEU A 103 29.04 -26.67 19.24
N PHE A 104 29.26 -25.37 19.05
CA PHE A 104 28.22 -24.43 18.65
C PHE A 104 27.65 -24.77 17.27
N LEU A 105 28.52 -25.03 16.29
CA LEU A 105 28.10 -25.37 14.93
C LEU A 105 27.39 -26.73 14.87
N ARG A 106 27.86 -27.73 15.65
CA ARG A 106 27.15 -29.00 15.86
C ARG A 106 25.76 -28.76 16.46
N ALA A 107 25.64 -27.91 17.47
CA ALA A 107 24.35 -27.59 18.09
C ALA A 107 23.36 -26.98 17.07
N LEU A 108 23.84 -26.10 16.17
CA LEU A 108 23.00 -25.53 15.10
C LEU A 108 22.55 -26.56 14.06
N CYS A 109 23.40 -27.53 13.72
CA CYS A 109 23.09 -28.62 12.78
C CYS A 109 22.27 -29.77 13.39
N LEU A 110 22.19 -29.88 14.71
CA LEU A 110 21.47 -30.97 15.39
C LEU A 110 20.16 -30.50 16.02
N CYS A 111 20.10 -29.30 16.58
CA CYS A 111 18.91 -28.79 17.25
C CYS A 111 17.95 -28.13 16.28
N HIS A 112 17.31 -28.88 15.38
CA HIS A 112 16.31 -28.36 14.45
C HIS A 112 15.35 -29.44 13.94
N THR A 113 14.28 -29.01 13.24
CA THR A 113 13.35 -29.90 12.52
C THR A 113 13.51 -29.86 11.00
N VAL A 114 14.60 -29.29 10.49
CA VAL A 114 14.87 -29.21 9.05
C VAL A 114 15.03 -30.61 8.42
N GLU A 115 14.33 -30.82 7.31
CA GLU A 115 14.44 -31.99 6.46
C GLU A 115 15.13 -31.62 5.13
N ILE A 116 15.78 -32.59 4.50
CA ILE A 116 16.43 -32.41 3.20
C ILE A 116 15.56 -33.04 2.12
N LYS A 117 15.19 -32.24 1.12
CA LYS A 117 14.60 -32.76 -0.11
C LYS A 117 15.72 -33.15 -1.06
N THR A 118 15.86 -34.44 -1.33
CA THR A 118 16.71 -34.92 -2.42
C THR A 118 15.97 -34.64 -3.73
N ASN A 119 16.55 -33.81 -4.60
CA ASN A 119 15.99 -33.61 -5.93
C ASN A 119 16.14 -34.93 -6.72
N ASP A 120 15.03 -35.50 -7.17
CA ASP A 120 15.07 -36.61 -8.12
C ASP A 120 15.80 -36.13 -9.38
N ALA A 121 16.89 -36.80 -9.72
CA ALA A 121 17.75 -36.45 -10.84
C ALA A 121 17.03 -36.61 -12.18
N VAL A 122 16.38 -35.54 -12.67
CA VAL A 122 15.91 -35.44 -14.06
C VAL A 122 16.37 -34.16 -14.77
N ASP A 123 16.78 -33.10 -14.06
CA ASP A 123 17.17 -31.85 -14.72
C ASP A 123 18.67 -31.56 -14.62
N GLY A 124 19.39 -31.95 -15.67
CA GLY A 124 20.67 -31.36 -16.12
C GLY A 124 21.91 -31.47 -15.22
N PRO A 125 23.13 -31.38 -15.79
CA PRO A 125 24.36 -31.31 -15.01
C PRO A 125 24.56 -29.87 -14.51
N THR A 126 23.90 -29.51 -13.42
CA THR A 126 24.28 -28.32 -12.64
C THR A 126 25.31 -28.71 -11.57
N GLU A 127 26.36 -27.91 -11.46
CA GLU A 127 27.51 -28.10 -10.57
C GLU A 127 27.07 -28.33 -9.12
N ALA A 128 27.57 -29.42 -8.51
CA ALA A 128 27.36 -29.86 -7.12
C ALA A 128 25.89 -29.91 -6.63
N ALA A 129 25.39 -31.12 -6.36
CA ALA A 129 24.05 -31.35 -5.81
C ALA A 129 23.73 -30.42 -4.63
N GLU A 130 22.94 -29.38 -4.86
CA GLU A 130 22.59 -28.42 -3.83
C GLU A 130 21.47 -28.99 -2.96
N PHE A 131 21.78 -29.29 -1.68
CA PHE A 131 20.78 -29.76 -0.73
C PHE A 131 19.71 -28.67 -0.51
N THR A 132 18.46 -29.00 -0.85
CA THR A 132 17.33 -28.11 -0.59
C THR A 132 16.77 -28.42 0.80
N TYR A 133 17.02 -27.50 1.74
CA TYR A 133 16.53 -27.58 3.12
C TYR A 133 15.08 -27.09 3.22
N ILE A 134 14.22 -27.85 3.89
CA ILE A 134 12.81 -27.53 4.12
C ILE A 134 12.52 -27.63 5.62
N SER A 135 11.86 -26.61 6.19
CA SER A 135 11.37 -26.60 7.57
C SER A 135 10.11 -25.76 7.66
N SER A 136 9.36 -25.92 8.75
CA SER A 136 8.20 -25.10 9.10
C SER A 136 8.60 -23.69 9.54
N SER A 137 9.82 -23.49 10.04
CA SER A 137 10.36 -22.19 10.44
C SER A 137 11.50 -21.77 9.50
N PRO A 138 11.42 -20.58 8.88
CA PRO A 138 12.49 -20.06 8.02
C PRO A 138 13.75 -19.70 8.83
N ASP A 139 13.61 -19.35 10.11
CA ASP A 139 14.73 -19.10 11.01
C ASP A 139 15.63 -20.35 11.12
N GLU A 140 15.06 -21.55 11.21
CA GLU A 140 15.85 -22.79 11.27
C GLU A 140 16.63 -23.06 9.98
N ILE A 141 16.01 -22.79 8.82
CA ILE A 141 16.66 -22.94 7.52
C ILE A 141 17.86 -22.00 7.43
N ALA A 142 17.69 -20.75 7.90
CA ALA A 142 18.77 -19.77 7.93
C ALA A 142 19.92 -20.22 8.83
N LEU A 143 19.64 -20.79 10.00
CA LEU A 143 20.66 -21.33 10.90
C LEU A 143 21.46 -22.48 10.28
N VAL A 144 20.80 -23.45 9.66
CA VAL A 144 21.47 -24.61 9.02
C VAL A 144 22.30 -24.15 7.81
N LYS A 145 21.78 -23.24 6.99
CA LYS A 145 22.54 -22.61 5.90
C LYS A 145 23.72 -21.80 6.43
N GLY A 146 23.54 -21.12 7.57
CA GLY A 146 24.60 -20.41 8.29
C GLY A 146 25.72 -21.36 8.70
N ALA A 147 25.39 -22.47 9.37
CA ALA A 147 26.36 -23.50 9.76
C ALA A 147 27.14 -24.05 8.56
N LYS A 148 26.46 -24.25 7.42
CA LYS A 148 27.10 -24.66 6.15
C LYS A 148 28.15 -23.66 5.67
N LYS A 149 27.91 -22.35 5.81
CA LYS A 149 28.90 -21.30 5.47
C LYS A 149 30.15 -21.37 6.36
N PHE A 150 30.03 -21.87 7.60
CA PHE A 150 31.15 -22.09 8.54
C PHE A 150 31.73 -23.52 8.46
N GLY A 151 31.41 -24.28 7.41
CA GLY A 151 32.00 -25.59 7.13
C GLY A 151 31.36 -26.78 7.87
N PHE A 152 30.17 -26.61 8.45
CA PHE A 152 29.37 -27.71 9.00
C PHE A 152 28.11 -27.94 8.18
N THR A 153 28.00 -29.09 7.51
CA THR A 153 26.86 -29.38 6.62
C THR A 153 25.96 -30.45 7.21
N PHE A 154 24.68 -30.15 7.41
CA PHE A 154 23.68 -31.17 7.74
C PHE A 154 23.36 -32.01 6.50
N LEU A 155 23.51 -33.34 6.60
CA LEU A 155 23.34 -34.33 5.52
C LEU A 155 22.03 -35.12 5.60
N GLY A 156 21.16 -34.79 6.56
CA GLY A 156 19.85 -35.42 6.74
C GLY A 156 19.83 -36.48 7.83
N ASN A 157 18.65 -37.06 8.04
CA ASN A 157 18.42 -38.13 9.00
C ASN A 157 18.33 -39.48 8.27
N TRP A 158 19.08 -40.48 8.72
CA TRP A 158 19.09 -41.83 8.18
C TRP A 158 18.89 -42.85 9.30
N ASN A 159 17.81 -43.64 9.24
CA ASN A 159 17.49 -44.66 10.25
C ASN A 159 17.55 -44.13 11.71
N GLY A 160 17.04 -42.92 11.95
CA GLY A 160 17.04 -42.29 13.29
C GLY A 160 18.38 -41.67 13.69
N HIS A 161 19.38 -41.66 12.80
CA HIS A 161 20.67 -41.01 13.04
C HIS A 161 20.78 -39.73 12.21
N MET A 162 21.09 -38.62 12.86
CA MET A 162 21.39 -37.34 12.22
C MET A 162 22.85 -37.33 11.78
N ARG A 163 23.10 -37.04 10.50
CA ARG A 163 24.44 -37.00 9.93
C ARG A 163 24.88 -35.56 9.69
N VAL A 164 26.05 -35.20 10.20
CA VAL A 164 26.66 -33.88 10.05
C VAL A 164 28.06 -34.06 9.48
N GLU A 165 28.38 -33.34 8.40
CA GLU A 165 29.73 -33.25 7.86
C GLU A 165 30.46 -32.11 8.57
N ASN A 166 31.58 -32.40 9.21
CA ASN A 166 32.40 -31.39 9.89
C ASN A 166 33.33 -30.65 8.90
N GLN A 167 34.10 -29.66 9.39
CA GLN A 167 35.04 -28.88 8.58
C GLN A 167 36.12 -29.74 7.89
N ARG A 168 36.43 -30.92 8.44
CA ARG A 168 37.40 -31.87 7.90
C ARG A 168 36.81 -32.81 6.85
N LYS A 169 35.53 -32.64 6.51
CA LYS A 169 34.74 -33.54 5.64
C LYS A 169 34.57 -34.94 6.21
N GLU A 170 34.62 -35.08 7.52
CA GLU A 170 34.28 -36.33 8.21
C GLU A 170 32.79 -36.30 8.54
N ILE A 171 32.13 -37.44 8.33
CA ILE A 171 30.71 -37.60 8.62
C ILE A 171 30.58 -38.08 10.07
N GLU A 172 30.01 -37.22 10.91
CA GLU A 172 29.64 -37.51 12.28
C GLU A 172 28.18 -37.99 12.32
N GLU A 173 27.93 -39.13 12.96
CA GLU A 173 26.57 -39.68 13.13
C GLU A 173 26.12 -39.55 14.59
N TYR A 174 24.95 -38.96 14.80
CA TYR A 174 24.34 -38.76 16.11
C TYR A 174 23.01 -39.50 16.18
N GLU A 175 22.83 -40.41 17.14
CA GLU A 175 21.55 -41.10 17.35
C GLU A 175 20.56 -40.11 17.98
N LEU A 176 19.44 -39.86 17.30
CA LEU A 176 18.41 -38.95 17.78
C LEU A 176 17.52 -39.68 18.80
N LEU A 177 17.64 -39.33 20.08
CA LEU A 177 16.87 -39.97 21.16
C LEU A 177 15.49 -39.32 21.33
N HIS A 178 15.44 -37.98 21.49
CA HIS A 178 14.18 -37.24 21.59
C HIS A 178 14.30 -35.84 21.01
N THR A 179 13.23 -35.40 20.34
CA THR A 179 13.03 -34.00 19.95
C THR A 179 11.97 -33.38 20.87
N LEU A 180 12.35 -32.33 21.59
CA LEU A 180 11.44 -31.49 22.35
C LEU A 180 11.03 -30.34 21.43
N ASN A 181 9.84 -30.45 20.83
CA ASN A 181 9.34 -29.54 19.81
C ASN A 181 9.09 -28.12 20.33
N PHE A 182 9.45 -27.10 19.55
CA PHE A 182 9.19 -25.71 19.92
C PHE A 182 7.74 -25.51 20.38
N ASP A 183 7.58 -24.80 21.49
CA ASP A 183 6.27 -24.38 21.97
C ASP A 183 6.28 -22.86 22.26
N SER A 184 5.15 -22.21 22.00
CA SER A 184 5.01 -20.75 22.05
C SER A 184 5.05 -20.17 23.47
N VAL A 185 4.70 -20.99 24.47
CA VAL A 185 4.76 -20.63 25.90
C VAL A 185 6.20 -20.72 26.36
N ARG A 186 6.89 -21.84 26.06
CA ARG A 186 8.30 -22.06 26.48
C ARG A 186 9.32 -21.26 25.68
N ARG A 187 9.02 -20.94 24.42
CA ARG A 187 9.83 -20.16 23.45
C ARG A 187 11.25 -20.70 23.23
N ARG A 188 11.39 -22.03 23.22
CA ARG A 188 12.65 -22.76 23.02
C ARG A 188 12.39 -24.14 22.44
N MET A 189 13.42 -24.74 21.88
CA MET A 189 13.45 -26.07 21.28
C MET A 189 14.67 -26.80 21.78
N SER A 190 14.56 -28.10 22.02
CA SER A 190 15.69 -28.91 22.45
C SER A 190 15.72 -30.25 21.75
N VAL A 191 16.92 -30.81 21.58
CA VAL A 191 17.13 -32.13 20.99
C VAL A 191 18.11 -32.89 21.88
N ILE A 192 17.77 -34.14 22.19
CA ILE A 192 18.63 -35.06 22.91
C ILE A 192 19.23 -36.03 21.90
N VAL A 193 20.55 -36.06 21.83
CA VAL A 193 21.32 -36.93 20.94
C VAL A 193 22.32 -37.77 21.72
N LYS A 194 22.63 -38.95 21.19
CA LYS A 194 23.75 -39.77 21.66
C LYS A 194 24.89 -39.69 20.66
N THR A 195 26.09 -39.41 21.16
CA THR A 195 27.30 -39.36 20.35
C THR A 195 27.84 -40.78 20.09
N GLN A 196 28.72 -40.94 19.10
CA GLN A 196 29.43 -42.22 18.87
C GLN A 196 30.31 -42.63 20.07
N GLY A 197 30.74 -41.66 20.90
CA GLY A 197 31.48 -41.91 22.14
C GLY A 197 30.63 -42.48 23.27
N GLY A 198 29.30 -42.48 23.13
CA GLY A 198 28.36 -42.98 24.13
C GLY A 198 27.77 -41.89 25.02
N ASP A 199 28.25 -40.65 24.92
CA ASP A 199 27.76 -39.51 25.70
C ASP A 199 26.39 -39.04 25.22
N ILE A 200 25.54 -38.62 26.16
CA ILE A 200 24.20 -38.11 25.88
C ILE A 200 24.21 -36.60 26.05
N LEU A 201 23.93 -35.88 24.96
CA LEU A 201 23.93 -34.43 24.91
C LEU A 201 22.52 -33.90 24.68
N LEU A 202 22.13 -32.90 25.46
CA LEU A 202 20.98 -32.05 25.22
C LEU A 202 21.46 -30.75 24.60
N PHE A 203 21.02 -30.45 23.38
CA PHE A 203 21.15 -29.13 22.78
C PHE A 203 19.83 -28.38 22.92
N CYS A 204 19.90 -27.12 23.32
CA CYS A 204 18.73 -26.25 23.47
C CYS A 204 18.98 -24.91 22.75
N LYS A 205 18.04 -24.50 21.91
CA LYS A 205 18.02 -23.17 21.30
C LYS A 205 16.72 -22.45 21.62
N GLY A 206 16.78 -21.16 21.90
CA GLY A 206 15.57 -20.41 22.24
C GLY A 206 15.79 -18.93 22.42
N ALA A 207 14.71 -18.25 22.83
CA ALA A 207 14.77 -16.84 23.17
C ALA A 207 15.70 -16.60 24.38
N ASP A 208 16.38 -15.46 24.35
CA ASP A 208 17.21 -14.91 25.41
C ASP A 208 16.52 -14.97 26.80
N SER A 209 15.27 -14.51 26.87
CA SER A 209 14.47 -14.54 28.09
C SER A 209 14.15 -15.94 28.63
N SER A 210 14.19 -16.97 27.77
CA SER A 210 13.87 -18.35 28.12
C SER A 210 15.11 -19.16 28.49
N ILE A 211 16.24 -18.89 27.83
CA ILE A 211 17.50 -19.61 28.03
C ILE A 211 18.30 -19.03 29.21
N PHE A 212 18.41 -17.71 29.36
CA PHE A 212 19.22 -17.08 30.43
C PHE A 212 18.85 -17.53 31.85
N PRO A 213 17.57 -17.71 32.23
CA PRO A 213 17.21 -18.21 33.56
C PRO A 213 17.60 -19.67 33.83
N ARG A 214 17.99 -20.42 32.79
CA ARG A 214 18.24 -21.87 32.84
C ARG A 214 19.71 -22.22 32.66
N VAL A 215 20.58 -21.23 32.45
CA VAL A 215 22.03 -21.42 32.29
C VAL A 215 22.81 -20.95 33.51
N HIS A 216 24.03 -21.44 33.68
CA HIS A 216 24.91 -21.01 34.76
C HIS A 216 25.34 -19.54 34.61
N ASN A 217 25.33 -18.79 35.72
CA ASN A 217 25.51 -17.32 35.72
C ASN A 217 26.88 -16.82 35.21
N HIS A 218 27.94 -17.64 35.24
CA HIS A 218 29.31 -17.20 34.96
C HIS A 218 29.52 -16.72 33.51
N GLU A 219 28.71 -17.20 32.56
CA GLU A 219 28.94 -17.04 31.11
C GLU A 219 27.91 -16.11 30.42
N ILE A 220 26.99 -15.51 31.20
CA ILE A 220 25.83 -14.80 30.64
C ILE A 220 26.17 -13.38 30.19
N GLU A 221 27.00 -12.63 30.93
CA GLU A 221 27.11 -11.18 30.75
C GLU A 221 27.64 -10.76 29.37
N LEU A 222 28.69 -11.42 28.88
CA LEU A 222 29.27 -11.13 27.56
C LEU A 222 28.27 -11.41 26.44
N THR A 223 27.70 -12.61 26.43
CA THR A 223 26.71 -13.03 25.41
C THR A 223 25.45 -12.17 25.47
N LYS A 224 25.00 -11.79 26.67
CA LYS A 224 23.84 -10.91 26.87
C LYS A 224 24.07 -9.54 26.25
N ALA A 225 25.23 -8.92 26.46
CA ALA A 225 25.56 -7.65 25.84
C ALA A 225 25.56 -7.73 24.30
N HIS A 226 26.01 -8.85 23.73
CA HIS A 226 25.93 -9.11 22.29
C HIS A 226 24.51 -9.30 21.78
N VAL A 227 23.68 -10.08 22.49
CA VAL A 227 22.27 -10.27 22.17
C VAL A 227 21.51 -8.94 22.18
N GLU A 228 21.74 -8.10 23.19
CA GLU A 228 21.11 -6.79 23.28
C GLU A 228 21.53 -5.86 22.13
N ARG A 229 22.82 -5.86 21.77
CA ARG A 229 23.32 -5.10 20.62
C ARG A 229 22.69 -5.59 19.31
N ASN A 230 22.66 -6.89 19.08
CA ASN A 230 22.13 -7.46 17.85
C ASN A 230 20.62 -7.25 17.73
N ALA A 231 19.89 -7.27 18.85
CA ALA A 231 18.48 -6.89 18.90
C ALA A 231 18.27 -5.40 18.56
N MET A 232 19.19 -4.52 18.99
CA MET A 232 19.17 -3.10 18.62
C MET A 232 19.46 -2.87 17.13
N ASP A 233 20.35 -3.67 16.54
CA ASP A 233 20.63 -3.66 15.10
C ASP A 233 19.46 -4.24 14.29
N GLY A 234 18.46 -4.86 14.94
CA GLY A 234 17.25 -5.39 14.32
C GLY A 234 17.29 -6.87 13.98
N TYR A 235 18.35 -7.57 14.39
CA TYR A 235 18.46 -9.00 14.18
C TYR A 235 17.58 -9.77 15.15
N ARG A 236 17.05 -10.90 14.67
CA ARG A 236 16.45 -11.92 15.50
C ARG A 236 17.56 -12.71 16.17
N THR A 237 17.60 -12.65 17.50
CA THR A 237 18.63 -13.33 18.28
C THR A 237 18.10 -14.61 18.91
N LEU A 238 18.86 -15.70 18.82
CA LEU A 238 18.57 -16.96 19.52
C LEU A 238 19.80 -17.37 20.34
N CYS A 239 19.59 -17.71 21.61
CA CYS A 239 20.63 -18.26 22.46
C CYS A 239 20.71 -19.77 22.27
N VAL A 240 21.92 -20.31 22.29
CA VAL A 240 22.21 -21.73 22.15
C VAL A 240 22.96 -22.20 23.40
N ALA A 241 22.42 -23.25 24.02
CA ALA A 241 22.95 -23.86 25.23
C ALA A 241 23.03 -25.38 25.05
N PHE A 242 23.87 -26.03 25.86
CA PHE A 242 23.94 -27.49 25.91
C PHE A 242 24.05 -28.00 27.33
N LYS A 243 23.78 -29.29 27.52
CA LYS A 243 23.93 -30.00 28.79
C LYS A 243 24.29 -31.45 28.53
N GLU A 244 25.32 -31.94 29.22
CA GLU A 244 25.62 -33.37 29.29
C GLU A 244 24.68 -34.03 30.30
N ILE A 245 24.06 -35.14 29.90
CA ILE A 245 23.13 -35.90 30.74
C ILE A 245 23.78 -37.23 31.10
N ALA A 246 23.80 -37.54 32.40
CA ALA A 246 24.25 -38.85 32.88
C ALA A 246 23.31 -39.95 32.38
N PRO A 247 23.82 -41.14 31.99
CA PRO A 247 22.99 -42.24 31.48
C PRO A 247 21.82 -42.61 32.42
N ASP A 248 22.06 -42.66 33.73
CA ASP A 248 21.04 -42.98 34.74
C ASP A 248 19.93 -41.92 34.80
N ASP A 249 20.30 -40.64 34.68
CA ASP A 249 19.36 -39.53 34.64
C ASP A 249 18.54 -39.55 33.35
N PHE A 250 19.16 -39.89 32.21
CA PHE A 250 18.46 -40.04 30.95
C PHE A 250 17.43 -41.17 31.00
N GLU A 251 17.76 -42.35 31.55
CA GLU A 251 16.80 -43.45 31.65
C GLU A 251 15.58 -43.08 32.51
N ARG A 252 15.81 -42.38 33.63
CA ARG A 252 14.76 -41.87 34.50
C ARG A 252 13.83 -40.92 33.74
N ILE A 253 14.40 -39.93 33.05
CA ILE A 253 13.62 -38.94 32.30
C ILE A 253 12.92 -39.58 31.09
N ASN A 254 13.58 -40.49 30.39
CA ASN A 254 13.00 -41.22 29.26
C ASN A 254 11.76 -42.02 29.69
N THR A 255 11.80 -42.66 30.85
CA THR A 255 10.64 -43.38 31.42
C THR A 255 9.48 -42.42 31.70
N GLN A 256 9.75 -41.31 32.38
CA GLN A 256 8.74 -40.27 32.65
C GLN A 256 8.16 -39.68 31.36
N LEU A 257 8.99 -39.48 30.33
CA LEU A 257 8.61 -38.87 29.07
C LEU A 257 7.76 -39.84 28.22
N ILE A 258 8.04 -41.14 28.27
CA ILE A 258 7.19 -42.19 27.68
C ILE A 258 5.84 -42.25 28.41
N GLU A 259 5.84 -42.27 29.74
CA GLU A 259 4.61 -42.25 30.55
C GLU A 259 3.75 -41.02 30.25
N ALA A 260 4.36 -39.84 30.15
CA ALA A 260 3.68 -38.62 29.79
C ALA A 260 3.15 -38.65 28.36
N LYS A 261 3.92 -39.19 27.38
CA LYS A 261 3.45 -39.36 25.99
C LYS A 261 2.26 -40.32 25.88
N MET A 262 2.23 -41.36 26.72
CA MET A 262 1.14 -42.36 26.77
C MET A 262 -0.07 -41.91 27.60
N ALA A 263 0.02 -40.80 28.33
CA ALA A 263 -1.08 -40.29 29.15
C ALA A 263 -2.25 -39.80 28.27
N LEU A 264 -3.46 -40.27 28.58
CA LEU A 264 -4.70 -39.87 27.90
C LEU A 264 -5.28 -38.54 28.41
N GLN A 265 -4.93 -38.16 29.64
CA GLN A 265 -5.39 -36.93 30.31
C GLN A 265 -4.19 -36.06 30.71
N ASP A 266 -4.35 -34.75 30.54
CA ASP A 266 -3.37 -33.70 30.87
C ASP A 266 -1.98 -33.96 30.27
N ARG A 267 -1.96 -34.50 29.05
CA ARG A 267 -0.73 -34.88 28.34
C ARG A 267 0.23 -33.70 28.18
N GLU A 268 -0.31 -32.55 27.79
CA GLU A 268 0.48 -31.34 27.51
C GLU A 268 1.13 -30.79 28.77
N GLU A 269 0.39 -30.66 29.88
CA GLU A 269 0.92 -30.16 31.16
C GLU A 269 1.98 -31.10 31.76
N LYS A 270 1.81 -32.42 31.63
CA LYS A 270 2.81 -33.40 32.08
C LYS A 270 4.09 -33.32 31.26
N LEU A 271 3.98 -33.20 29.94
CA LEU A 271 5.14 -33.03 29.07
C LEU A 271 5.88 -31.72 29.34
N GLU A 272 5.14 -30.62 29.56
CA GLU A 272 5.73 -29.32 29.87
C GLU A 272 6.56 -29.36 31.15
N LYS A 273 6.06 -29.99 32.22
CA LYS A 273 6.81 -30.16 33.48
C LYS A 273 8.12 -30.92 33.28
N ILE A 274 8.08 -32.03 32.53
CA ILE A 274 9.28 -32.85 32.26
C ILE A 274 10.28 -32.08 31.39
N PHE A 275 9.79 -31.36 30.37
CA PHE A 275 10.63 -30.52 29.52
C PHE A 275 11.30 -29.40 30.32
N ASP A 276 10.59 -28.79 31.26
CA ASP A 276 11.18 -27.75 32.10
C ASP A 276 12.23 -28.30 33.06
N GLU A 277 12.01 -29.49 33.63
CA GLU A 277 12.96 -30.16 34.53
C GLU A 277 14.28 -30.52 33.82
N ILE A 278 14.22 -31.13 32.64
CA ILE A 278 15.43 -31.55 31.90
C ILE A 278 16.26 -30.36 31.41
N GLU A 279 15.59 -29.26 31.02
CA GLU A 279 16.18 -28.03 30.48
C GLU A 279 16.72 -27.08 31.56
N THR A 280 16.88 -27.52 32.82
CA THR A 280 17.53 -26.73 33.89
C THR A 280 19.05 -26.94 33.95
N ASN A 281 19.80 -25.92 34.42
CA ASN A 281 21.26 -25.97 34.63
C ASN A 281 22.05 -26.35 33.37
N MET A 282 21.83 -25.61 32.28
CA MET A 282 22.56 -25.77 31.02
C MET A 282 23.81 -24.87 30.99
N ASN A 283 24.76 -25.19 30.10
CA ASN A 283 25.90 -24.34 29.79
C ASN A 283 25.60 -23.49 28.54
N LEU A 284 25.88 -22.19 28.60
CA LEU A 284 25.64 -21.30 27.47
C LEU A 284 26.80 -21.40 26.49
N ILE A 285 26.52 -21.73 25.22
CA ILE A 285 27.57 -21.79 24.20
C ILE A 285 27.72 -20.42 23.51
N GLY A 286 26.59 -19.79 23.20
CA GLY A 286 26.57 -18.55 22.45
C GLY A 286 25.19 -18.10 22.02
N ALA A 287 25.15 -17.18 21.06
CA ALA A 287 23.93 -16.68 20.44
C ALA A 287 24.10 -16.46 18.93
N THR A 288 23.04 -16.65 18.16
CA THR A 288 22.97 -16.36 16.73
C THR A 288 22.20 -15.08 16.47
N ALA A 289 22.45 -14.45 15.33
CA ALA A 289 21.72 -13.30 14.82
C ALA A 289 21.30 -13.53 13.37
N VAL A 290 20.00 -13.44 13.14
CA VAL A 290 19.36 -13.67 11.85
C VAL A 290 18.62 -12.40 11.43
N GLU A 291 18.85 -11.94 10.21
CA GLU A 291 18.17 -10.78 9.64
C GLU A 291 16.99 -11.21 8.78
N ASP A 292 15.88 -10.49 8.92
CA ASP A 292 14.74 -10.59 8.01
C ASP A 292 14.89 -9.50 6.95
N LYS A 293 15.22 -9.89 5.73
CA LYS A 293 15.51 -8.93 4.65
C LYS A 293 14.30 -8.06 4.32
N LEU A 294 14.56 -6.77 4.10
CA LEU A 294 13.57 -5.85 3.54
C LEU A 294 13.19 -6.27 2.11
N GLN A 295 11.95 -6.01 1.72
CA GLN A 295 11.55 -6.09 0.32
C GLN A 295 12.29 -5.05 -0.53
N ASP A 296 12.51 -5.42 -1.78
CA ASP A 296 13.03 -4.53 -2.80
C ASP A 296 12.30 -3.17 -2.83
N GLN A 297 13.08 -2.08 -2.77
CA GLN A 297 12.61 -0.68 -2.77
C GLN A 297 11.59 -0.32 -1.67
N ALA A 298 11.51 -1.06 -0.56
CA ALA A 298 10.60 -0.74 0.54
C ALA A 298 10.86 0.67 1.12
N ALA A 299 12.12 1.02 1.37
CA ALA A 299 12.51 2.32 1.90
C ALA A 299 12.13 3.48 0.95
N GLU A 300 12.45 3.35 -0.34
CA GLU A 300 12.11 4.36 -1.37
C GLU A 300 10.60 4.57 -1.50
N THR A 301 9.83 3.51 -1.29
CA THR A 301 8.37 3.55 -1.34
C THR A 301 7.82 4.33 -0.14
N ILE A 302 8.26 4.04 1.08
CA ILE A 302 7.84 4.80 2.27
C ILE A 302 8.23 6.27 2.15
N GLU A 303 9.45 6.56 1.69
CA GLU A 303 9.92 7.92 1.47
C GLU A 303 9.03 8.68 0.46
N ALA A 304 8.65 8.02 -0.64
CA ALA A 304 7.72 8.60 -1.61
C ALA A 304 6.32 8.85 -1.03
N LEU A 305 5.80 7.95 -0.18
CA LEU A 305 4.51 8.13 0.49
C LEU A 305 4.55 9.30 1.49
N HIS A 306 5.62 9.43 2.29
CA HIS A 306 5.83 10.59 3.16
C HIS A 306 5.93 11.90 2.36
N ALA A 307 6.68 11.91 1.25
CA ALA A 307 6.77 13.07 0.37
C ALA A 307 5.42 13.47 -0.28
N ALA A 308 4.51 12.50 -0.46
CA ALA A 308 3.13 12.73 -0.90
C ALA A 308 2.21 13.30 0.20
N GLY A 309 2.67 13.34 1.45
CA GLY A 309 1.92 13.80 2.61
C GLY A 309 1.07 12.72 3.27
N LEU A 310 1.31 11.45 2.96
CA LEU A 310 0.64 10.29 3.56
C LEU A 310 1.30 9.95 4.90
N LYS A 311 0.50 9.56 5.89
CA LYS A 311 1.01 9.07 7.18
C LYS A 311 1.06 7.56 7.18
N VAL A 312 2.27 7.02 7.33
CA VAL A 312 2.51 5.58 7.33
C VAL A 312 2.64 5.08 8.77
N TRP A 313 1.80 4.13 9.15
CA TRP A 313 1.77 3.52 10.47
C TRP A 313 2.05 2.03 10.35
N VAL A 314 3.01 1.52 11.14
CA VAL A 314 3.39 0.10 11.12
C VAL A 314 2.70 -0.60 12.29
N LEU A 315 1.89 -1.62 12.00
CA LEU A 315 1.12 -2.38 13.00
C LEU A 315 1.57 -3.84 12.99
N THR A 316 2.47 -4.24 13.90
CA THR A 316 3.12 -5.55 13.87
C THR A 316 2.98 -6.35 15.17
N GLY A 317 3.04 -7.68 15.04
CA GLY A 317 3.15 -8.62 16.16
C GLY A 317 4.56 -8.76 16.73
N ASP A 318 5.57 -8.19 16.07
CA ASP A 318 6.98 -8.39 16.42
C ASP A 318 7.41 -7.66 17.70
N LYS A 319 8.60 -8.03 18.21
CA LYS A 319 9.27 -7.32 19.30
C LYS A 319 9.55 -5.87 18.90
N MET A 320 9.56 -4.98 19.90
CA MET A 320 9.74 -3.55 19.69
C MET A 320 11.09 -3.24 19.04
N GLU A 321 12.16 -3.87 19.52
CA GLU A 321 13.53 -3.61 19.09
C GLU A 321 13.71 -3.94 17.60
N THR A 322 13.25 -5.12 17.18
CA THR A 322 13.24 -5.57 15.78
C THR A 322 12.41 -4.64 14.90
N ALA A 323 11.18 -4.32 15.32
CA ALA A 323 10.29 -3.46 14.54
C ALA A 323 10.84 -2.02 14.42
N LYS A 324 11.46 -1.49 15.47
CA LYS A 324 12.13 -0.19 15.49
C LYS A 324 13.29 -0.16 14.50
N SER A 325 14.15 -1.18 14.48
CA SER A 325 15.23 -1.27 13.49
C SER A 325 14.69 -1.36 12.05
N THR A 326 13.68 -2.20 11.79
CA THR A 326 13.04 -2.26 10.46
C THR A 326 12.48 -0.88 10.05
N CYS A 327 11.89 -0.12 10.97
CA CYS A 327 11.41 1.23 10.68
C CYS A 327 12.54 2.21 10.33
N TYR A 328 13.70 2.11 10.98
CA TYR A 328 14.89 2.89 10.60
C TYR A 328 15.43 2.46 9.25
N ALA A 329 15.53 1.16 8.98
CA ALA A 329 16.00 0.62 7.71
C ALA A 329 15.09 1.03 6.53
N CYS A 330 13.78 1.08 6.76
CA CYS A 330 12.81 1.59 5.79
C CYS A 330 12.72 3.13 5.73
N ARG A 331 13.54 3.86 6.49
CA ARG A 331 13.51 5.33 6.60
C ARG A 331 12.15 5.91 7.01
N LEU A 332 11.35 5.11 7.73
CA LEU A 332 10.12 5.59 8.36
C LEU A 332 10.44 6.53 9.51
N PHE A 333 11.42 6.15 10.33
CA PHE A 333 12.04 7.02 11.32
C PHE A 333 13.39 7.51 10.77
N GLN A 334 13.59 8.82 10.82
CA GLN A 334 14.87 9.45 10.53
C GLN A 334 15.70 9.54 11.81
N THR A 335 17.01 9.71 11.69
CA THR A 335 17.92 9.83 12.85
C THR A 335 17.66 11.07 13.71
N ASN A 336 17.02 12.10 13.15
CA ASN A 336 16.57 13.30 13.85
C ASN A 336 15.15 13.19 14.42
N THR A 337 14.42 12.08 14.16
CA THR A 337 13.06 11.89 14.66
C THR A 337 13.10 11.60 16.16
N GLU A 338 12.40 12.40 16.96
CA GLU A 338 12.28 12.16 18.39
C GLU A 338 11.20 11.11 18.67
N LEU A 339 11.58 10.00 19.28
CA LEU A 339 10.68 8.89 19.56
C LEU A 339 10.03 9.03 20.93
N LEU A 340 8.70 9.02 20.94
CA LEU A 340 7.86 8.96 22.13
C LEU A 340 7.51 7.48 22.37
N GLU A 341 7.93 6.91 23.49
CA GLU A 341 7.70 5.49 23.79
C GLU A 341 6.60 5.35 24.86
N LEU A 342 5.56 4.55 24.57
CA LEU A 342 4.47 4.17 25.45
C LEU A 342 4.47 2.65 25.59
N THR A 343 5.29 2.11 26.48
CA THR A 343 5.47 0.66 26.65
C THR A 343 5.26 0.21 28.08
N THR A 344 4.92 -1.05 28.27
CA THR A 344 4.82 -1.67 29.61
C THR A 344 6.09 -1.50 30.44
N LYS A 345 7.28 -1.60 29.83
CA LYS A 345 8.57 -1.34 30.51
C LYS A 345 8.63 0.06 31.13
N THR A 346 8.15 1.08 30.41
CA THR A 346 8.10 2.47 30.92
C THR A 346 7.05 2.72 32.01
N ILE A 347 6.08 1.80 32.14
CA ILE A 347 4.94 1.94 33.05
C ILE A 347 5.12 1.08 34.32
N GLU A 348 5.93 0.02 34.27
CA GLU A 348 6.15 -0.91 35.39
C GLU A 348 7.02 -0.38 36.52
N GLU A 349 7.64 0.79 36.38
CA GLU A 349 8.44 1.43 37.43
C GLU A 349 7.61 2.00 38.60
N THR A 350 6.27 1.89 38.58
CA THR A 350 5.39 2.49 39.61
C THR A 350 4.22 1.58 39.98
N GLU A 351 3.82 1.56 41.27
CA GLU A 351 2.73 0.71 41.80
C GLU A 351 1.33 0.96 41.17
N ARG A 352 1.15 2.06 40.40
CA ARG A 352 -0.09 2.39 39.67
C ARG A 352 0.15 2.68 38.20
N LYS A 353 -0.08 1.66 37.36
CA LYS A 353 0.14 1.72 35.89
C LYS A 353 -0.70 2.80 35.19
N GLU A 354 -1.92 3.07 35.67
CA GLU A 354 -2.84 4.03 35.04
C GLU A 354 -2.46 5.49 35.28
N ASP A 355 -1.98 5.84 36.48
CA ASP A 355 -1.56 7.20 36.82
C ASP A 355 -0.33 7.61 36.01
N ARG A 356 0.64 6.69 35.84
CA ARG A 356 1.83 6.92 35.03
C ARG A 356 1.50 7.07 33.54
N LEU A 357 0.57 6.25 33.03
CA LEU A 357 0.07 6.38 31.67
C LEU A 357 -0.59 7.75 31.43
N HIS A 358 -1.37 8.24 32.40
CA HIS A 358 -1.98 9.56 32.33
C HIS A 358 -0.94 10.68 32.26
N GLU A 359 0.08 10.61 33.13
CA GLU A 359 1.16 11.58 33.18
C GLU A 359 1.92 11.64 31.84
N LEU A 360 2.35 10.49 31.30
CA LEU A 360 3.06 10.41 30.02
C LEU A 360 2.22 10.93 28.86
N LEU A 361 0.93 10.57 28.79
CA LEU A 361 0.04 11.07 27.73
C LEU A 361 -0.13 12.59 27.79
N LEU A 362 -0.23 13.19 28.98
CA LEU A 362 -0.29 14.64 29.13
C LEU A 362 1.03 15.31 28.82
N GLU A 363 2.16 14.72 29.23
CA GLU A 363 3.50 15.20 28.94
C GLU A 363 3.75 15.25 27.43
N TYR A 364 3.52 14.13 26.75
CA TYR A 364 3.69 14.01 25.30
C TYR A 364 2.75 14.95 24.54
N ARG A 365 1.49 15.05 24.99
CA ARG A 365 0.55 16.03 24.43
C ARG A 365 1.05 17.46 24.60
N LYS A 366 1.57 17.82 25.78
CA LYS A 366 2.06 19.18 26.06
C LYS A 366 3.28 19.51 25.22
N LYS A 367 4.21 18.57 25.08
CA LYS A 367 5.41 18.68 24.23
C LYS A 367 5.05 18.92 22.76
N LEU A 368 4.15 18.10 22.22
CA LEU A 368 3.66 18.30 20.85
C LEU A 368 2.92 19.64 20.69
N LEU A 369 2.11 20.06 21.66
CA LEU A 369 1.37 21.32 21.57
C LEU A 369 2.21 22.57 21.81
N SER A 370 3.33 22.51 22.54
CA SER A 370 4.25 23.65 22.70
C SER A 370 5.00 23.94 21.41
N ASP A 371 5.34 22.88 20.67
CA ASP A 371 6.23 22.99 19.52
C ASP A 371 5.47 23.23 18.21
N PHE A 372 4.16 22.92 18.16
CA PHE A 372 3.27 23.30 17.06
C PHE A 372 2.54 24.64 17.34
N PRO A 373 2.85 25.74 16.63
CA PRO A 373 2.16 27.03 16.85
C PRO A 373 0.65 26.93 16.58
N LYS A 374 -0.16 27.57 17.44
CA LYS A 374 -1.63 27.51 17.46
C LYS A 374 -2.34 28.06 16.21
N ASN A 375 -1.61 28.63 15.24
CA ASN A 375 -2.20 29.47 14.21
C ASN A 375 -1.67 29.14 12.80
N THR A 376 -2.20 28.10 12.15
CA THR A 376 -2.33 28.09 10.68
C THR A 376 -3.26 26.98 10.20
N ARG A 377 -4.37 27.35 9.57
CA ARG A 377 -5.24 26.46 8.76
C ARG A 377 -4.56 25.91 7.50
N SER A 378 -3.24 25.99 7.39
CA SER A 378 -2.44 25.49 6.27
C SER A 378 -1.57 24.32 6.74
N LEU A 379 -2.23 23.22 7.07
CA LEU A 379 -1.67 21.97 7.59
C LEU A 379 -0.68 21.25 6.65
N LYS A 380 -0.39 21.79 5.46
CA LYS A 380 0.32 21.07 4.39
C LYS A 380 1.67 21.68 3.99
N LYS A 381 2.04 22.86 4.49
CA LYS A 381 3.32 23.53 4.14
C LYS A 381 4.36 23.57 5.26
N ALA A 382 4.03 23.15 6.49
CA ALA A 382 4.92 23.26 7.65
C ALA A 382 5.78 22.00 7.92
N TRP A 383 5.71 21.00 7.04
CA TRP A 383 6.31 19.67 7.27
C TRP A 383 7.85 19.66 7.17
N THR A 384 8.47 20.70 6.61
CA THR A 384 9.91 20.71 6.35
C THR A 384 10.76 21.47 7.36
N GLU A 385 10.17 22.11 8.38
CA GLU A 385 10.92 22.95 9.34
C GLU A 385 10.71 22.60 10.82
N HIS A 386 9.80 21.66 11.15
CA HIS A 386 9.54 21.27 12.55
C HIS A 386 10.20 19.93 12.88
N GLN A 387 10.62 19.78 14.13
CA GLN A 387 11.14 18.53 14.68
C GLN A 387 10.10 17.40 14.48
N GLU A 388 10.54 16.29 13.86
CA GLU A 388 9.67 15.16 13.58
C GLU A 388 9.53 14.29 14.83
N TYR A 389 8.29 13.90 15.15
CA TYR A 389 8.00 13.01 16.28
C TYR A 389 7.49 11.67 15.78
N GLY A 390 8.06 10.58 16.29
CA GLY A 390 7.56 9.22 16.13
C GLY A 390 6.91 8.72 17.42
N LEU A 391 5.90 7.86 17.33
CA LEU A 391 5.31 7.21 18.50
C LEU A 391 5.49 5.70 18.42
N ILE A 392 5.94 5.08 19.52
CA ILE A 392 6.03 3.63 19.68
C ILE A 392 5.10 3.20 20.81
N ILE A 393 4.22 2.23 20.54
CA ILE A 393 3.30 1.68 21.54
C ILE A 393 3.26 0.15 21.50
N ASP A 394 3.18 -0.51 22.65
CA ASP A 394 2.97 -1.95 22.72
C ASP A 394 1.48 -2.35 22.85
N GLY A 395 1.12 -3.54 22.39
CA GLY A 395 -0.26 -4.05 22.43
C GLY A 395 -0.86 -4.09 23.83
N SER A 396 -0.04 -4.29 24.86
CA SER A 396 -0.44 -4.27 26.27
C SER A 396 -0.84 -2.86 26.73
N THR A 397 -0.01 -1.84 26.51
CA THR A 397 -0.37 -0.45 26.84
C THR A 397 -1.55 0.03 26.01
N LEU A 398 -1.61 -0.35 24.74
CA LEU A 398 -2.74 -0.01 23.89
C LEU A 398 -4.05 -0.58 24.45
N SER A 399 -4.05 -1.81 24.95
CA SER A 399 -5.24 -2.39 25.56
C SER A 399 -5.73 -1.63 26.80
N LEU A 400 -4.82 -1.06 27.60
CA LEU A 400 -5.18 -0.17 28.72
C LEU A 400 -5.86 1.11 28.22
N ILE A 401 -5.35 1.69 27.13
CA ILE A 401 -5.93 2.89 26.50
C ILE A 401 -7.30 2.61 25.88
N LEU A 402 -7.50 1.42 25.29
CA LEU A 402 -8.74 1.05 24.58
C LEU A 402 -9.83 0.49 25.51
N ASN A 403 -9.47 -0.33 26.51
CA ASN A 403 -10.42 -1.07 27.35
C ASN A 403 -10.94 -0.28 28.55
N SER A 404 -10.33 0.86 28.91
CA SER A 404 -10.74 1.70 30.04
C SER A 404 -12.15 2.32 29.91
N SER A 405 -12.90 1.99 28.85
CA SER A 405 -14.19 2.54 28.41
C SER A 405 -15.38 2.50 29.40
N GLN A 406 -15.22 1.97 30.61
CA GLN A 406 -16.27 1.98 31.65
C GLN A 406 -16.24 3.25 32.53
N ASP A 407 -15.14 4.01 32.56
CA ASP A 407 -15.01 5.22 33.37
C ASP A 407 -15.04 6.52 32.54
N SER A 408 -15.68 7.57 33.07
CA SER A 408 -15.82 8.89 32.43
C SER A 408 -14.47 9.54 32.07
N SER A 409 -13.39 9.13 32.74
CA SER A 409 -11.99 9.52 32.53
C SER A 409 -11.38 8.91 31.25
N ALA A 410 -11.92 7.80 30.74
CA ALA A 410 -11.30 7.00 29.70
C ALA A 410 -11.58 7.45 28.27
N ASN A 411 -12.73 8.12 28.07
CA ASN A 411 -12.98 8.83 26.81
C ASN A 411 -11.95 9.96 26.61
N ASN A 412 -11.29 10.43 27.67
CA ASN A 412 -10.20 11.39 27.57
C ASN A 412 -8.91 10.72 27.07
N TYR A 413 -8.55 9.52 27.57
CA TYR A 413 -7.32 8.83 27.15
C TYR A 413 -7.27 8.51 25.67
N LYS A 414 -8.34 7.90 25.15
CA LYS A 414 -8.44 7.58 23.72
C LYS A 414 -8.31 8.85 22.85
N ASN A 415 -8.95 9.94 23.27
CA ASN A 415 -8.89 11.23 22.56
C ASN A 415 -7.50 11.88 22.65
N ILE A 416 -6.83 11.81 23.80
CA ILE A 416 -5.46 12.32 23.98
C ILE A 416 -4.49 11.50 23.12
N PHE A 417 -4.58 10.17 23.18
CA PHE A 417 -3.78 9.26 22.37
C PHE A 417 -3.93 9.57 20.88
N LEU A 418 -5.18 9.68 20.40
CA LEU A 418 -5.45 10.08 19.03
C LEU A 418 -4.81 11.43 18.68
N GLN A 419 -4.91 12.45 19.55
CA GLN A 419 -4.30 13.75 19.30
C GLN A 419 -2.77 13.66 19.14
N ILE A 420 -2.11 12.82 19.94
CA ILE A 420 -0.67 12.55 19.84
C ILE A 420 -0.37 11.88 18.50
N CYS A 421 -1.03 10.77 18.18
CA CYS A 421 -0.80 10.03 16.93
C CYS A 421 -1.05 10.89 15.68
N MET A 422 -2.00 11.82 15.73
CA MET A 422 -2.30 12.73 14.62
C MET A 422 -1.20 13.78 14.40
N LYS A 423 -0.36 14.05 15.41
CA LYS A 423 0.73 15.02 15.35
C LYS A 423 2.07 14.36 15.04
N CYS A 424 2.24 13.09 15.38
CA CYS A 424 3.40 12.31 14.96
C CYS A 424 3.42 12.10 13.45
N THR A 425 4.63 12.04 12.87
CA THR A 425 4.87 11.75 11.46
C THR A 425 4.59 10.28 11.16
N ALA A 426 5.12 9.40 12.01
CA ALA A 426 4.95 7.97 11.95
C ALA A 426 4.59 7.36 13.32
N VAL A 427 3.87 6.25 13.30
CA VAL A 427 3.47 5.50 14.50
C VAL A 427 3.81 4.03 14.28
N LEU A 428 4.49 3.44 15.26
CA LEU A 428 4.83 2.02 15.31
C LEU A 428 4.08 1.38 16.48
N CYS A 429 3.26 0.38 16.18
CA CYS A 429 2.60 -0.44 17.18
C CYS A 429 3.19 -1.85 17.16
N CYS A 430 3.71 -2.31 18.30
CA CYS A 430 4.40 -3.59 18.44
C CYS A 430 3.60 -4.59 19.28
N ARG A 431 3.90 -5.88 19.15
CA ARG A 431 3.22 -6.98 19.87
C ARG A 431 1.69 -6.90 19.78
N MET A 432 1.16 -6.53 18.61
CA MET A 432 -0.27 -6.40 18.38
C MET A 432 -0.92 -7.72 18.01
N ALA A 433 -2.06 -8.03 18.64
CA ALA A 433 -2.95 -9.08 18.16
C ALA A 433 -3.75 -8.60 16.92
N PRO A 434 -4.20 -9.51 16.03
CA PRO A 434 -4.98 -9.15 14.83
C PRO A 434 -6.17 -8.23 15.11
N LEU A 435 -6.97 -8.55 16.13
CA LEU A 435 -8.14 -7.75 16.50
C LEU A 435 -7.76 -6.32 16.94
N GLN A 436 -6.61 -6.15 17.58
CA GLN A 436 -6.13 -4.83 18.00
C GLN A 436 -5.69 -3.99 16.79
N LYS A 437 -5.12 -4.61 15.74
CA LYS A 437 -4.78 -3.90 14.50
C LYS A 437 -6.04 -3.28 13.90
N ALA A 438 -7.11 -4.06 13.78
CA ALA A 438 -8.41 -3.57 13.29
C ALA A 438 -8.98 -2.44 14.18
N GLN A 439 -8.86 -2.53 15.51
CA GLN A 439 -9.30 -1.48 16.43
C GLN A 439 -8.59 -0.13 16.19
N ILE A 440 -7.28 -0.14 15.90
CA ILE A 440 -6.52 1.07 15.54
C ILE A 440 -7.05 1.67 14.24
N VAL A 441 -7.23 0.86 13.20
CA VAL A 441 -7.75 1.32 11.91
C VAL A 441 -9.13 1.95 12.10
N ARG A 442 -10.02 1.26 12.83
CA ARG A 442 -11.37 1.77 13.15
C ARG A 442 -11.33 3.07 13.91
N MET A 443 -10.37 3.23 14.82
CA MET A 443 -10.22 4.44 15.62
C MET A 443 -9.80 5.65 14.78
N VAL A 444 -8.89 5.46 13.81
CA VAL A 444 -8.47 6.53 12.89
C VAL A 444 -9.55 6.83 11.86
N LYS A 445 -10.21 5.80 11.32
CA LYS A 445 -11.33 5.91 10.36
C LYS A 445 -12.47 6.77 10.90
N ASN A 446 -12.78 6.64 12.20
CA ASN A 446 -13.87 7.38 12.84
C ASN A 446 -13.44 8.75 13.44
N LEU A 447 -12.24 9.24 13.10
CA LEU A 447 -11.78 10.54 13.58
C LEU A 447 -12.57 11.69 12.96
N LYS A 448 -12.65 12.82 13.67
CA LYS A 448 -13.21 14.07 13.13
C LYS A 448 -12.44 14.50 11.88
N GLY A 449 -13.13 14.55 10.75
CA GLY A 449 -12.55 14.81 9.43
C GLY A 449 -12.58 13.61 8.48
N SER A 450 -12.96 12.41 8.98
CA SER A 450 -13.14 11.18 8.20
C SER A 450 -12.02 10.94 7.18
N PRO A 451 -10.76 10.79 7.66
CA PRO A 451 -9.64 10.55 6.76
C PRO A 451 -9.79 9.19 6.06
N ILE A 452 -9.35 9.10 4.81
CA ILE A 452 -9.37 7.84 4.08
C ILE A 452 -8.18 6.99 4.54
N THR A 453 -8.48 5.75 4.89
CA THR A 453 -7.54 4.79 5.46
C THR A 453 -7.31 3.64 4.50
N LEU A 454 -6.05 3.31 4.30
CA LEU A 454 -5.59 2.17 3.52
C LEU A 454 -4.85 1.20 4.43
N SER A 455 -5.09 -0.10 4.28
CA SER A 455 -4.37 -1.14 5.00
C SER A 455 -3.70 -2.10 4.03
N ILE A 456 -2.44 -2.46 4.27
CA ILE A 456 -1.67 -3.43 3.48
C ILE A 456 -1.10 -4.55 4.36
N GLY A 457 -1.20 -5.79 3.89
CA GLY A 457 -0.70 -6.98 4.57
C GLY A 457 -0.63 -8.19 3.62
N ASP A 458 0.05 -9.27 4.02
CA ASP A 458 0.21 -10.49 3.22
C ASP A 458 -0.51 -11.71 3.84
N GLY A 459 -0.63 -11.75 5.17
CA GLY A 459 -1.06 -12.92 5.92
C GLY A 459 -2.49 -12.87 6.47
N ALA A 460 -2.89 -13.98 7.10
CA ALA A 460 -4.19 -14.13 7.76
C ALA A 460 -4.40 -13.13 8.92
N ASN A 461 -3.29 -12.76 9.58
CA ASN A 461 -3.28 -11.83 10.70
C ASN A 461 -3.73 -10.42 10.31
N ASP A 462 -3.59 -10.06 9.03
CA ASP A 462 -3.86 -8.73 8.54
C ASP A 462 -5.23 -8.60 7.87
N VAL A 463 -5.92 -9.72 7.61
CA VAL A 463 -7.25 -9.71 6.97
C VAL A 463 -8.24 -8.83 7.73
N SER A 464 -8.21 -8.88 9.07
CA SER A 464 -9.07 -8.03 9.92
C SER A 464 -8.76 -6.53 9.78
N MET A 465 -7.49 -6.17 9.61
CA MET A 465 -7.02 -4.80 9.40
C MET A 465 -7.36 -4.28 7.99
N ILE A 466 -7.24 -5.16 6.98
CA ILE A 466 -7.57 -4.92 5.58
C ILE A 466 -9.06 -4.63 5.43
N LEU A 467 -9.93 -5.50 5.96
CA LEU A 467 -11.39 -5.34 5.85
C LEU A 467 -11.95 -4.15 6.63
N GLU A 468 -11.30 -3.73 7.72
CA GLU A 468 -11.77 -2.59 8.52
C GLU A 468 -11.46 -1.23 7.85
N SER A 469 -10.43 -1.19 6.99
CA SER A 469 -10.01 0.03 6.29
C SER A 469 -11.01 0.49 5.22
N HIS A 470 -10.76 1.62 4.55
CA HIS A 470 -11.57 2.02 3.39
C HIS A 470 -11.07 1.33 2.12
N VAL A 471 -9.76 1.10 2.03
CA VAL A 471 -9.11 0.42 0.92
C VAL A 471 -8.17 -0.64 1.47
N GLY A 472 -8.48 -1.91 1.20
CA GLY A 472 -7.65 -3.05 1.56
C GLY A 472 -6.71 -3.46 0.43
N ILE A 473 -5.42 -3.58 0.73
CA ILE A 473 -4.41 -4.10 -0.21
C ILE A 473 -3.78 -5.39 0.32
N GLY A 474 -3.76 -6.43 -0.49
CA GLY A 474 -3.18 -7.72 -0.16
C GLY A 474 -1.92 -8.00 -0.96
N ILE A 475 -0.81 -8.27 -0.29
CA ILE A 475 0.44 -8.71 -0.94
C ILE A 475 0.33 -10.19 -1.30
N LYS A 476 0.77 -10.58 -2.51
CA LYS A 476 0.85 -11.98 -2.94
C LYS A 476 2.14 -12.62 -2.38
N GLY A 477 2.18 -12.78 -1.07
CA GLY A 477 3.33 -13.30 -0.34
C GLY A 477 3.43 -14.83 -0.33
N LYS A 478 4.54 -15.32 0.25
CA LYS A 478 4.83 -16.75 0.43
C LYS A 478 4.04 -17.39 1.59
N GLU A 479 3.54 -16.58 2.54
CA GLU A 479 2.83 -17.02 3.76
C GLU A 479 1.37 -17.47 3.49
N GLY A 480 0.86 -17.21 2.29
CA GLY A 480 -0.44 -17.65 1.83
C GLY A 480 -1.18 -16.57 1.03
N ARG A 481 -2.28 -16.94 0.38
CA ARG A 481 -3.09 -16.00 -0.43
C ARG A 481 -4.31 -15.45 0.30
N GLN A 482 -4.35 -15.53 1.63
CA GLN A 482 -5.55 -15.17 2.40
C GLN A 482 -5.80 -13.65 2.40
N ALA A 483 -4.76 -12.83 2.60
CA ALA A 483 -4.89 -11.38 2.50
C ALA A 483 -5.25 -10.94 1.08
N ALA A 484 -4.53 -11.43 0.07
CA ALA A 484 -4.78 -11.15 -1.34
C ALA A 484 -6.23 -11.44 -1.78
N ARG A 485 -6.83 -12.54 -1.30
CA ARG A 485 -8.22 -12.90 -1.64
C ARG A 485 -9.28 -12.07 -0.92
N ASN A 486 -8.98 -11.53 0.26
CA ASN A 486 -9.91 -10.71 1.06
C ASN A 486 -9.65 -9.20 0.93
N SER A 487 -8.66 -8.80 0.12
CA SER A 487 -8.33 -7.41 -0.18
C SER A 487 -9.10 -6.87 -1.38
N ASP A 488 -9.23 -5.55 -1.50
CA ASP A 488 -9.82 -4.89 -2.67
C ASP A 488 -8.87 -4.90 -3.87
N TYR A 489 -7.57 -4.73 -3.59
CA TYR A 489 -6.49 -4.78 -4.57
C TYR A 489 -5.43 -5.76 -4.10
N SER A 490 -4.91 -6.59 -5.00
CA SER A 490 -3.79 -7.46 -4.72
C SER A 490 -2.59 -7.10 -5.59
N VAL A 491 -1.46 -6.86 -4.95
CA VAL A 491 -0.18 -6.51 -5.61
C VAL A 491 0.89 -7.56 -5.24
N PRO A 492 1.87 -7.85 -6.12
CA PRO A 492 2.91 -8.83 -5.79
C PRO A 492 3.85 -8.43 -4.65
N LYS A 493 4.33 -7.19 -4.68
CA LYS A 493 5.36 -6.63 -3.78
C LYS A 493 4.96 -5.24 -3.28
N PHE A 494 5.52 -4.83 -2.15
CA PHE A 494 5.24 -3.55 -1.50
C PHE A 494 5.59 -2.34 -2.39
N LYS A 495 6.67 -2.41 -3.18
CA LYS A 495 7.10 -1.31 -4.07
C LYS A 495 6.04 -0.82 -5.04
N HIS A 496 5.13 -1.70 -5.46
CA HIS A 496 4.06 -1.36 -6.38
C HIS A 496 3.01 -0.42 -5.78
N LEU A 497 2.96 -0.30 -4.45
CA LEU A 497 2.09 0.65 -3.75
C LEU A 497 2.36 2.10 -4.19
N LYS A 498 3.64 2.43 -4.48
CA LYS A 498 4.05 3.74 -5.00
C LYS A 498 3.29 4.10 -6.27
N LYS A 499 3.36 3.24 -7.30
CA LYS A 499 2.70 3.49 -8.59
C LYS A 499 1.17 3.43 -8.47
N LEU A 500 0.66 2.50 -7.66
CA LEU A 500 -0.78 2.34 -7.47
C LEU A 500 -1.45 3.60 -6.91
N LEU A 501 -0.85 4.22 -5.88
CA LEU A 501 -1.41 5.42 -5.26
C LEU A 501 -1.06 6.69 -6.04
N LEU A 502 0.23 6.91 -6.30
CA LEU A 502 0.72 8.19 -6.82
C LEU A 502 0.34 8.41 -8.29
N ALA A 503 0.28 7.34 -9.09
CA ALA A 503 -0.11 7.44 -10.49
C ALA A 503 -1.57 7.04 -10.71
N HIS A 504 -1.93 5.77 -10.50
CA HIS A 504 -3.27 5.27 -10.82
C HIS A 504 -4.34 5.95 -9.97
N GLY A 505 -4.18 5.98 -8.64
CA GLY A 505 -5.11 6.65 -7.73
C GLY A 505 -5.29 8.13 -8.05
N HIS A 506 -4.19 8.85 -8.29
CA HIS A 506 -4.23 10.27 -8.68
C HIS A 506 -5.01 10.49 -9.97
N LEU A 507 -4.75 9.67 -11.00
CA LEU A 507 -5.45 9.78 -12.29
C LEU A 507 -6.94 9.45 -12.14
N TYR A 508 -7.29 8.37 -11.45
CA TYR A 508 -8.70 7.98 -11.26
C TYR A 508 -9.50 9.03 -10.50
N TYR A 509 -8.93 9.63 -9.45
CA TYR A 509 -9.57 10.73 -8.76
C TYR A 509 -9.87 11.92 -9.69
N VAL A 510 -8.88 12.35 -10.48
CA VAL A 510 -9.07 13.50 -11.39
C VAL A 510 -10.06 13.17 -12.51
N ARG A 511 -9.99 11.96 -13.06
CA ARG A 511 -10.90 11.47 -14.11
C ARG A 511 -12.35 11.43 -13.63
N ILE A 512 -12.60 10.85 -12.46
CA ILE A 512 -13.96 10.75 -11.91
C ILE A 512 -14.50 12.13 -11.52
N ALA A 513 -13.65 12.99 -10.94
CA ALA A 513 -14.07 14.32 -10.51
C ALA A 513 -14.52 15.16 -11.72
N HIS A 514 -13.76 15.12 -12.82
CA HIS A 514 -14.12 15.81 -14.04
C HIS A 514 -15.33 15.17 -14.74
N LEU A 515 -15.42 13.83 -14.79
CA LEU A 515 -16.59 13.09 -15.29
C LEU A 515 -17.88 13.57 -14.61
N VAL A 516 -17.90 13.62 -13.28
CA VAL A 516 -19.08 14.04 -12.50
C VAL A 516 -19.41 15.50 -12.77
N GLN A 517 -18.42 16.40 -12.73
CA GLN A 517 -18.63 17.83 -13.01
C GLN A 517 -19.19 18.07 -14.41
N TYR A 518 -18.61 17.41 -15.40
CA TYR A 518 -19.06 17.49 -16.78
C TYR A 518 -20.47 16.92 -16.97
N PHE A 519 -20.83 15.84 -16.26
CA PHE A 519 -22.19 15.31 -16.27
C PHE A 519 -23.22 16.31 -15.74
N PHE A 520 -22.92 17.02 -14.66
CA PHE A 520 -23.82 18.07 -14.15
C PHE A 520 -23.91 19.24 -15.14
N TYR A 521 -22.76 19.72 -15.60
CA TYR A 521 -22.66 20.81 -16.56
C TYR A 521 -23.48 20.52 -17.84
N LYS A 522 -23.26 19.39 -18.51
CA LYS A 522 -23.93 19.07 -19.78
C LYS A 522 -25.44 18.87 -19.64
N ASN A 523 -25.91 18.38 -18.49
CA ASN A 523 -27.34 18.21 -18.24
C ASN A 523 -28.01 19.53 -17.92
N LEU A 524 -27.34 20.42 -17.17
CA LEU A 524 -27.85 21.76 -16.91
C LEU A 524 -27.92 22.60 -18.19
N CYS A 525 -26.88 22.56 -19.03
CA CYS A 525 -26.89 23.17 -20.37
C CYS A 525 -28.07 22.68 -21.23
N PHE A 526 -28.48 21.43 -21.03
CA PHE A 526 -29.57 20.81 -21.79
C PHE A 526 -30.97 21.14 -21.27
N ILE A 527 -31.16 21.17 -19.96
CA ILE A 527 -32.47 21.44 -19.36
C ILE A 527 -32.76 22.94 -19.28
N LEU A 528 -31.75 23.80 -19.10
CA LEU A 528 -31.97 25.23 -18.91
C LEU A 528 -32.70 25.90 -20.09
N PRO A 529 -32.36 25.67 -21.37
CA PRO A 529 -33.15 26.21 -22.48
C PRO A 529 -34.61 25.73 -22.48
N GLN A 530 -34.88 24.49 -22.05
CA GLN A 530 -36.26 23.98 -21.96
C GLN A 530 -37.03 24.67 -20.84
N PHE A 531 -36.37 24.96 -19.71
CA PHE A 531 -36.94 25.72 -18.61
C PHE A 531 -37.24 27.16 -19.05
N LEU A 532 -36.28 27.83 -19.71
CA LEU A 532 -36.48 29.18 -20.26
C LEU A 532 -37.62 29.21 -21.28
N TYR A 533 -37.74 28.19 -22.13
CA TYR A 533 -38.84 28.07 -23.08
C TYR A 533 -40.22 28.02 -22.43
N GLN A 534 -40.34 27.52 -21.19
CA GLN A 534 -41.64 27.46 -20.49
C GLN A 534 -42.26 28.84 -20.24
N PHE A 535 -41.43 29.88 -20.06
CA PHE A 535 -41.92 31.25 -19.94
C PHE A 535 -42.60 31.75 -21.22
N PHE A 536 -42.18 31.24 -22.39
CA PHE A 536 -42.70 31.65 -23.69
C PHE A 536 -43.87 30.79 -24.19
N CYS A 537 -44.01 29.56 -23.69
CA CYS A 537 -45.13 28.68 -24.04
C CYS A 537 -46.28 28.69 -23.00
N GLY A 538 -46.30 29.67 -22.09
CA GLY A 538 -47.34 29.82 -21.07
C GLY A 538 -47.38 28.69 -20.04
N PHE A 539 -46.23 28.06 -19.75
CA PHE A 539 -46.10 26.91 -18.84
C PHE A 539 -46.96 25.69 -19.23
N SER A 540 -47.27 25.53 -20.51
CA SER A 540 -48.04 24.40 -21.05
C SER A 540 -47.27 23.07 -21.08
N GLN A 541 -45.99 23.06 -20.66
CA GLN A 541 -45.09 21.90 -20.71
C GLN A 541 -44.80 21.41 -22.13
N GLN A 542 -45.00 22.27 -23.14
CA GLN A 542 -44.60 21.96 -24.50
C GLN A 542 -43.06 21.77 -24.54
N PRO A 543 -42.56 20.60 -24.97
CA PRO A 543 -41.13 20.38 -25.08
C PRO A 543 -40.54 21.22 -26.22
N LEU A 544 -39.35 21.77 -25.97
CA LEU A 544 -38.55 22.48 -26.96
C LEU A 544 -37.89 21.51 -27.95
N TYR A 545 -37.45 20.35 -27.47
CA TYR A 545 -36.75 19.35 -28.26
C TYR A 545 -37.68 18.19 -28.65
N ASP A 546 -37.41 17.57 -29.80
CA ASP A 546 -38.12 16.36 -30.20
C ASP A 546 -37.80 15.18 -29.27
N ALA A 547 -38.76 14.25 -29.16
CA ALA A 547 -38.66 13.09 -28.28
C ALA A 547 -37.43 12.21 -28.58
N ALA A 548 -37.03 12.09 -29.85
CA ALA A 548 -35.83 11.34 -30.21
C ALA A 548 -34.57 12.04 -29.69
N TYR A 549 -34.47 13.37 -29.82
CA TYR A 549 -33.34 14.14 -29.29
C TYR A 549 -33.27 14.13 -27.77
N LEU A 550 -34.41 14.23 -27.08
CA LEU A 550 -34.47 14.10 -25.62
C LEU A 550 -33.85 12.77 -25.13
N THR A 551 -34.14 11.68 -25.83
CA THR A 551 -33.66 10.34 -25.47
C THR A 551 -32.20 10.14 -25.89
N MET A 552 -31.83 10.56 -27.10
CA MET A 552 -30.54 10.26 -27.71
C MET A 552 -29.39 11.12 -27.18
N TYR A 553 -29.69 12.32 -26.64
CA TYR A 553 -28.69 13.26 -26.14
C TYR A 553 -27.74 12.65 -25.12
N ASN A 554 -28.29 12.05 -24.06
CA ASN A 554 -27.51 11.50 -22.97
C ASN A 554 -26.95 10.11 -23.27
N ILE A 555 -27.56 9.36 -24.19
CA ILE A 555 -27.22 7.95 -24.47
C ILE A 555 -26.17 7.81 -25.56
N CYS A 556 -26.26 8.58 -26.66
CA CYS A 556 -25.40 8.39 -27.82
C CYS A 556 -24.55 9.62 -28.13
N PHE A 557 -25.11 10.84 -28.04
CA PHE A 557 -24.39 12.04 -28.51
C PHE A 557 -23.30 12.51 -27.54
N THR A 558 -23.48 12.31 -26.23
CA THR A 558 -22.57 12.91 -25.22
C THR A 558 -21.97 11.94 -24.20
N SER A 559 -22.40 10.67 -24.17
CA SER A 559 -21.91 9.67 -23.19
C SER A 559 -20.56 9.06 -23.59
N LEU A 560 -20.38 8.68 -24.85
CA LEU A 560 -19.18 8.02 -25.34
C LEU A 560 -17.95 8.94 -25.22
N PRO A 561 -17.99 10.22 -25.64
CA PRO A 561 -16.84 11.11 -25.52
C PRO A 561 -16.36 11.28 -24.08
N ILE A 562 -17.30 11.48 -23.13
CA ILE A 562 -16.93 11.66 -21.73
C ILE A 562 -16.43 10.37 -21.08
N LEU A 563 -16.96 9.21 -21.49
CA LEU A 563 -16.44 7.92 -21.05
C LEU A 563 -15.02 7.67 -21.58
N ALA A 564 -14.75 7.97 -22.85
CA ALA A 564 -13.41 7.83 -23.42
C ALA A 564 -12.41 8.76 -22.73
N TYR A 565 -12.81 10.02 -22.49
CA TYR A 565 -12.03 10.97 -21.70
C TYR A 565 -11.74 10.43 -20.30
N SER A 566 -12.76 9.96 -19.57
CA SER A 566 -12.59 9.52 -18.18
C SER A 566 -11.78 8.22 -18.05
N LEU A 567 -11.61 7.44 -19.12
CA LEU A 567 -10.76 6.26 -19.14
C LEU A 567 -9.30 6.58 -19.52
N LEU A 568 -9.11 7.42 -20.55
CA LEU A 568 -7.82 7.58 -21.21
C LEU A 568 -7.08 8.85 -20.81
N GLU A 569 -7.76 9.84 -20.23
CA GLU A 569 -7.14 11.14 -19.96
C GLU A 569 -5.95 11.03 -19.00
N GLN A 570 -4.85 11.68 -19.35
CA GLN A 570 -3.66 11.83 -18.53
C GLN A 570 -3.28 13.30 -18.47
N HIS A 571 -3.86 14.04 -17.52
CA HIS A 571 -3.60 15.47 -17.38
C HIS A 571 -2.14 15.79 -16.98
N ILE A 572 -1.43 14.80 -16.43
CA ILE A 572 0.00 14.73 -16.14
C ILE A 572 0.44 13.29 -16.50
N ASN A 573 1.63 13.14 -17.08
CA ASN A 573 2.19 11.82 -17.42
C ASN A 573 2.46 11.00 -16.13
N VAL A 574 2.24 9.69 -16.21
CA VAL A 574 2.48 8.69 -15.16
C VAL A 574 3.89 8.78 -14.60
N ASP A 575 4.91 8.92 -15.45
CA ASP A 575 6.31 8.99 -15.01
C ASP A 575 6.55 10.22 -14.12
N THR A 576 5.98 11.36 -14.49
CA THR A 576 6.09 12.59 -13.70
C THR A 576 5.37 12.47 -12.36
N LEU A 577 4.24 11.76 -12.31
CA LEU A 577 3.53 11.48 -11.05
C LEU A 577 4.34 10.56 -10.13
N ASN A 578 5.06 9.59 -10.69
CA ASN A 578 5.94 8.69 -9.93
C ASN A 578 7.22 9.38 -9.44
N SER A 579 7.77 10.32 -10.21
CA SER A 579 8.99 11.06 -9.84
C SER A 579 8.74 12.22 -8.86
N ASP A 580 7.56 12.86 -8.88
CA ASP A 580 7.20 13.96 -7.96
C ASP A 580 5.97 13.61 -7.10
N PRO A 581 6.15 12.88 -5.98
CA PRO A 581 5.06 12.48 -5.09
C PRO A 581 4.25 13.64 -4.51
N ARG A 582 4.84 14.85 -4.43
CA ARG A 582 4.17 16.04 -3.87
C ARG A 582 2.95 16.47 -4.67
N LEU A 583 2.81 15.99 -5.91
CA LEU A 583 1.64 16.23 -6.75
C LEU A 583 0.38 15.59 -6.16
N TYR A 584 0.50 14.47 -5.46
CA TYR A 584 -0.61 13.81 -4.75
C TYR A 584 -1.25 14.74 -3.72
N MET A 585 -0.44 15.54 -3.02
CA MET A 585 -0.93 16.48 -2.01
C MET A 585 -1.87 17.57 -2.57
N LYS A 586 -1.88 17.80 -3.88
CA LYS A 586 -2.78 18.77 -4.53
C LYS A 586 -4.21 18.26 -4.67
N ILE A 587 -4.40 16.94 -4.70
CA ILE A 587 -5.72 16.32 -4.87
C ILE A 587 -6.36 15.91 -3.54
N THR A 588 -5.57 15.74 -2.48
CA THR A 588 -6.06 15.32 -1.16
C THR A 588 -7.05 16.31 -0.54
N GLY A 589 -8.07 15.78 0.14
CA GLY A 589 -9.15 16.56 0.75
C GLY A 589 -10.26 16.94 -0.24
N ASN A 590 -10.48 16.08 -1.24
CA ASN A 590 -11.50 16.22 -2.28
C ASN A 590 -11.47 17.57 -3.01
N ALA A 591 -10.28 18.12 -3.25
CA ALA A 591 -10.09 19.48 -3.76
C ALA A 591 -10.86 19.80 -5.05
N MET A 592 -11.01 18.83 -5.97
CA MET A 592 -11.72 19.04 -7.23
C MET A 592 -13.24 19.04 -7.05
N LEU A 593 -13.79 18.31 -6.07
CA LEU A 593 -15.24 18.15 -5.85
C LEU A 593 -15.79 19.05 -4.75
N GLN A 594 -15.03 20.06 -4.31
CA GLN A 594 -15.51 21.06 -3.37
C GLN A 594 -16.63 21.93 -3.98
N LEU A 595 -17.36 22.62 -3.11
CA LEU A 595 -18.46 23.50 -3.51
C LEU A 595 -18.00 24.61 -4.48
N GLY A 596 -16.76 25.10 -4.35
CA GLY A 596 -16.21 26.14 -5.23
C GLY A 596 -16.19 25.74 -6.71
N PRO A 597 -15.43 24.71 -7.10
CA PRO A 597 -15.47 24.17 -8.46
C PRO A 597 -16.88 23.82 -8.94
N PHE A 598 -17.70 23.18 -8.09
CA PHE A 598 -19.07 22.82 -8.46
C PHE A 598 -19.93 24.04 -8.84
N LEU A 599 -19.86 25.12 -8.06
CA LEU A 599 -20.56 26.37 -8.36
C LEU A 599 -20.04 27.02 -9.65
N TYR A 600 -18.73 26.95 -9.92
CA TYR A 600 -18.16 27.44 -11.17
C TYR A 600 -18.75 26.71 -12.39
N TRP A 601 -18.76 25.37 -12.39
CA TRP A 601 -19.33 24.57 -13.47
C TRP A 601 -20.84 24.80 -13.64
N THR A 602 -21.56 24.99 -12.54
CA THR A 602 -22.99 25.31 -12.54
C THR A 602 -23.25 26.67 -13.18
N PHE A 603 -22.46 27.69 -12.82
CA PHE A 603 -22.56 29.02 -13.41
C PHE A 603 -22.24 29.01 -14.91
N LEU A 604 -21.18 28.29 -15.30
CA LEU A 604 -20.81 28.15 -16.71
C LEU A 604 -21.94 27.50 -17.51
N ALA A 605 -22.52 26.41 -17.01
CA ALA A 605 -23.66 25.76 -17.66
C ALA A 605 -24.89 26.68 -17.75
N ALA A 606 -25.14 27.48 -16.72
CA ALA A 606 -26.25 28.43 -16.72
C ALA A 606 -26.05 29.56 -17.76
N PHE A 607 -24.83 30.07 -17.85
CA PHE A 607 -24.44 31.07 -18.85
C PHE A 607 -24.65 30.53 -20.26
N GLU A 608 -24.08 29.38 -20.58
CA GLU A 608 -24.18 28.79 -21.92
C GLU A 608 -25.62 28.40 -22.28
N GLY A 609 -26.38 27.78 -21.36
CA GLY A 609 -27.79 27.47 -21.59
C GLY A 609 -28.65 28.71 -21.87
N THR A 610 -28.31 29.84 -21.24
CA THR A 610 -28.95 31.14 -21.50
C THR A 610 -28.55 31.69 -22.87
N VAL A 611 -27.28 31.59 -23.25
CA VAL A 611 -26.79 31.99 -24.58
C VAL A 611 -27.44 31.15 -25.69
N PHE A 612 -27.58 29.83 -25.52
CA PHE A 612 -28.22 28.97 -26.51
C PHE A 612 -29.67 29.39 -26.79
N PHE A 613 -30.43 29.64 -25.71
CA PHE A 613 -31.84 30.01 -25.81
C PHE A 613 -32.02 31.44 -26.36
N PHE A 614 -31.47 32.44 -25.67
CA PHE A 614 -31.67 33.83 -26.05
C PHE A 614 -30.95 34.21 -27.34
N GLY A 615 -29.78 33.62 -27.61
CA GLY A 615 -29.08 33.82 -28.87
C GLY A 615 -29.89 33.36 -30.07
N THR A 616 -30.56 32.21 -29.96
CA THR A 616 -31.48 31.73 -31.01
C THR A 616 -32.77 32.55 -31.03
N TYR A 617 -33.27 33.00 -29.87
CA TYR A 617 -34.49 33.82 -29.79
C TYR A 617 -34.32 35.16 -30.50
N PHE A 618 -33.22 35.87 -30.27
CA PHE A 618 -32.92 37.12 -30.96
C PHE A 618 -32.70 36.94 -32.46
N LEU A 619 -32.19 35.78 -32.90
CA LEU A 619 -32.11 35.45 -34.32
C LEU A 619 -33.50 35.38 -34.96
N PHE A 620 -34.49 34.82 -34.24
CA PHE A 620 -35.86 34.60 -34.70
C PHE A 620 -36.77 35.83 -34.59
N GLU A 621 -36.33 36.91 -33.96
CA GLU A 621 -37.07 38.18 -33.91
C GLU A 621 -37.26 38.76 -35.33
N ASN A 622 -36.32 38.48 -36.24
CA ASN A 622 -36.47 38.76 -37.66
C ASN A 622 -37.16 37.59 -38.38
N THR A 623 -38.35 37.83 -38.94
CA THR A 623 -39.22 36.78 -39.49
C THR A 623 -38.72 36.13 -40.79
N SER A 624 -37.66 36.64 -41.43
CA SER A 624 -37.15 36.20 -42.74
C SER A 624 -35.69 35.76 -42.70
N LEU A 625 -35.42 34.61 -42.07
CA LEU A 625 -34.06 34.03 -41.99
C LEU A 625 -33.68 33.20 -43.22
N GLU A 626 -34.64 32.69 -44.00
CA GLU A 626 -34.38 32.03 -45.28
C GLU A 626 -34.34 33.04 -46.44
N GLU A 627 -33.48 32.79 -47.44
CA GLU A 627 -33.44 33.55 -48.71
C GLU A 627 -34.79 33.55 -49.44
N ASN A 628 -35.63 32.54 -49.19
CA ASN A 628 -36.97 32.38 -49.78
C ASN A 628 -38.10 32.99 -48.94
N GLY A 629 -37.81 33.58 -47.78
CA GLY A 629 -38.80 34.24 -46.91
C GLY A 629 -39.82 33.32 -46.21
N LYS A 630 -39.54 32.01 -46.10
CA LYS A 630 -40.43 31.08 -45.39
C LYS A 630 -40.31 31.24 -43.87
N ILE A 631 -41.41 30.94 -43.17
CA ILE A 631 -41.50 30.99 -41.72
C ILE A 631 -40.88 29.73 -41.12
N TYR A 632 -40.07 29.88 -40.07
CA TYR A 632 -39.58 28.76 -39.28
C TYR A 632 -40.59 28.31 -38.23
N GLY A 633 -40.73 26.99 -38.08
CA GLY A 633 -41.57 26.39 -37.05
C GLY A 633 -40.88 26.30 -35.69
N ASN A 634 -41.65 26.03 -34.64
CA ASN A 634 -41.13 25.81 -33.29
C ASN A 634 -40.07 24.68 -33.23
N TRP A 635 -40.27 23.62 -34.00
CA TRP A 635 -39.31 22.52 -34.07
C TRP A 635 -37.98 22.93 -34.72
N THR A 636 -37.99 23.89 -35.65
CA THR A 636 -36.76 24.46 -36.22
C THR A 636 -35.99 25.24 -35.17
N PHE A 637 -36.69 26.09 -34.39
CA PHE A 637 -36.11 26.81 -33.27
C PHE A 637 -35.44 25.86 -32.26
N GLY A 638 -36.18 24.83 -31.81
CA GLY A 638 -35.64 23.81 -30.90
C GLY A 638 -34.46 23.03 -31.48
N THR A 639 -34.46 22.76 -32.79
CA THR A 639 -33.34 22.08 -33.47
C THR A 639 -32.08 22.94 -33.49
N ILE A 640 -32.18 24.25 -33.74
CA ILE A 640 -31.02 25.16 -33.72
C ILE A 640 -30.41 25.22 -32.32
N VAL A 641 -31.23 25.42 -31.28
CA VAL A 641 -30.77 25.42 -29.89
C VAL A 641 -30.07 24.10 -29.56
N PHE A 642 -30.64 22.97 -29.99
CA PHE A 642 -30.07 21.64 -29.76
C PHE A 642 -28.75 21.43 -30.53
N THR A 643 -28.63 21.91 -31.78
CA THR A 643 -27.39 21.85 -32.55
C THR A 643 -26.27 22.64 -31.86
N VAL A 644 -26.53 23.89 -31.47
CA VAL A 644 -25.55 24.72 -30.76
C VAL A 644 -25.11 24.05 -29.46
N LEU A 645 -26.06 23.48 -28.71
CA LEU A 645 -25.80 22.76 -27.47
C LEU A 645 -24.88 21.55 -27.67
N VAL A 646 -25.20 20.64 -28.61
CA VAL A 646 -24.41 19.41 -28.83
C VAL A 646 -22.98 19.76 -29.26
N PHE A 647 -22.83 20.72 -30.16
CA PHE A 647 -21.51 21.17 -30.60
C PHE A 647 -20.75 21.85 -29.46
N THR A 648 -21.37 22.76 -28.70
CA THR A 648 -20.71 23.46 -27.60
C THR A 648 -20.22 22.50 -26.53
N VAL A 649 -21.08 21.60 -26.05
CA VAL A 649 -20.74 20.63 -24.99
C VAL A 649 -19.61 19.70 -25.44
N THR A 650 -19.68 19.16 -26.66
CA THR A 650 -18.63 18.26 -27.16
C THR A 650 -17.31 18.98 -27.44
N LEU A 651 -17.35 20.20 -27.98
CA LEU A 651 -16.15 21.01 -28.17
C LEU A 651 -15.55 21.50 -26.84
N LYS A 652 -16.38 21.78 -25.83
CA LYS A 652 -15.91 22.05 -24.46
C LYS A 652 -15.09 20.89 -23.92
N LEU A 653 -15.56 19.65 -24.10
CA LEU A 653 -14.81 18.47 -23.68
C LEU A 653 -13.49 18.33 -24.45
N ALA A 654 -13.50 18.62 -25.75
CA ALA A 654 -12.29 18.64 -26.56
C ALA A 654 -11.27 19.68 -26.03
N LEU A 655 -11.73 20.88 -25.62
CA LEU A 655 -10.87 21.91 -25.02
C LEU A 655 -10.29 21.49 -23.66
N ASP A 656 -11.02 20.70 -22.88
CA ASP A 656 -10.55 20.21 -21.58
C ASP A 656 -9.57 19.03 -21.69
N THR A 657 -9.65 18.27 -22.79
CA THR A 657 -8.80 17.11 -23.06
C THR A 657 -7.36 17.54 -23.27
N ARG A 658 -6.44 17.04 -22.43
CA ARG A 658 -4.99 17.31 -22.60
C ARG A 658 -4.30 16.16 -23.30
N PHE A 659 -4.72 14.93 -23.07
CA PHE A 659 -4.11 13.75 -23.67
C PHE A 659 -4.93 13.25 -24.86
N TRP A 660 -4.54 13.70 -26.04
CA TRP A 660 -5.22 13.35 -27.30
C TRP A 660 -4.73 12.01 -27.84
N THR A 661 -5.54 10.98 -27.64
CA THR A 661 -5.37 9.65 -28.26
C THR A 661 -6.19 9.55 -29.55
N TRP A 662 -5.85 8.58 -30.41
CA TRP A 662 -6.65 8.29 -31.60
C TRP A 662 -8.10 7.91 -31.26
N ILE A 663 -8.32 7.23 -30.11
CA ILE A 663 -9.64 6.88 -29.61
C ILE A 663 -10.42 8.13 -29.22
N ASN A 664 -9.80 9.07 -28.47
CA ASN A 664 -10.44 10.33 -28.10
C ASN A 664 -10.86 11.13 -29.34
N HIS A 665 -9.98 11.24 -30.36
CA HIS A 665 -10.35 11.86 -31.63
C HIS A 665 -11.53 11.16 -32.30
N PHE A 666 -11.48 9.84 -32.42
CA PHE A 666 -12.53 9.06 -33.06
C PHE A 666 -13.89 9.25 -32.38
N VAL A 667 -13.93 9.20 -31.05
CA VAL A 667 -15.18 9.29 -30.29
C VAL A 667 -15.75 10.71 -30.28
N ILE A 668 -14.91 11.74 -30.10
CA ILE A 668 -15.36 13.15 -30.10
C ILE A 668 -15.92 13.52 -31.48
N TRP A 669 -15.12 13.37 -32.54
CA TRP A 669 -15.56 13.73 -33.90
C TRP A 669 -16.65 12.79 -34.41
N GLY A 670 -16.56 11.51 -34.08
CA GLY A 670 -17.57 10.50 -34.38
C GLY A 670 -18.93 10.84 -33.76
N SER A 671 -18.98 11.34 -32.51
CA SER A 671 -20.24 11.76 -31.90
C SER A 671 -20.90 12.95 -32.60
N LEU A 672 -20.11 13.92 -33.07
CA LEU A 672 -20.61 15.06 -33.83
C LEU A 672 -21.10 14.63 -35.21
N ALA A 673 -20.33 13.80 -35.90
CA ALA A 673 -20.72 13.22 -37.19
C ALA A 673 -21.99 12.37 -37.06
N PHE A 674 -22.09 11.56 -36.00
CA PHE A 674 -23.26 10.74 -35.71
C PHE A 674 -24.50 11.59 -35.44
N TYR A 675 -24.37 12.71 -34.70
CA TYR A 675 -25.48 13.65 -34.52
C TYR A 675 -25.99 14.20 -35.86
N VAL A 676 -25.10 14.65 -36.75
CA VAL A 676 -25.47 15.17 -38.07
C VAL A 676 -26.13 14.08 -38.92
N PHE A 677 -25.52 12.90 -38.99
CA PHE A 677 -26.05 11.76 -39.74
C PHE A 677 -27.43 11.33 -39.23
N PHE A 678 -27.58 11.16 -37.91
CA PHE A 678 -28.84 10.78 -37.28
C PHE A 678 -29.93 11.82 -37.56
N SER A 679 -29.59 13.11 -37.52
CA SER A 679 -30.54 14.20 -37.77
C SER A 679 -31.04 14.23 -39.21
N PHE A 680 -30.17 13.97 -40.19
CA PHE A 680 -30.58 13.78 -41.58
C PHE A 680 -31.43 12.52 -41.78
N PHE A 681 -31.03 11.41 -41.17
CA PHE A 681 -31.74 10.14 -41.28
C PHE A 681 -33.16 10.23 -40.68
N TRP A 682 -33.26 10.76 -39.45
CA TRP A 682 -34.52 10.95 -38.73
C TRP A 682 -35.47 11.92 -39.44
N GLY A 683 -34.95 13.07 -39.91
CA GLY A 683 -35.75 14.09 -40.58
C GLY A 683 -36.11 13.77 -42.05
N GLY A 684 -35.38 12.87 -42.71
CA GLY A 684 -35.50 12.63 -44.16
C GLY A 684 -36.06 11.27 -44.57
N ILE A 685 -35.66 10.17 -43.95
CA ILE A 685 -35.91 8.80 -44.48
C ILE A 685 -36.98 8.04 -43.70
N ILE A 686 -37.07 8.22 -42.38
CA ILE A 686 -37.93 7.37 -41.52
C ILE A 686 -39.41 7.78 -41.59
N TRP A 687 -39.73 8.95 -42.13
CA TRP A 687 -41.09 9.50 -42.15
C TRP A 687 -42.20 8.61 -42.75
N PRO A 688 -41.98 7.77 -43.79
CA PRO A 688 -43.04 6.93 -44.34
C PRO A 688 -43.41 5.75 -43.43
N PHE A 689 -42.50 5.37 -42.52
CA PHE A 689 -42.59 4.17 -41.70
C PHE A 689 -43.14 4.45 -40.29
N LEU A 690 -43.27 5.72 -39.91
CA LEU A 690 -43.76 6.13 -38.60
C LEU A 690 -45.11 6.82 -38.68
N LYS A 691 -46.04 6.42 -37.79
CA LYS A 691 -47.44 6.91 -37.79
C LYS A 691 -47.57 8.42 -37.54
N GLN A 692 -46.59 9.04 -36.87
CA GLN A 692 -46.54 10.47 -36.59
C GLN A 692 -45.09 10.94 -36.60
N GLN A 693 -44.79 11.96 -37.42
CA GLN A 693 -43.47 12.59 -37.48
C GLN A 693 -43.61 14.12 -37.50
N ARG A 694 -42.92 14.79 -36.57
CA ARG A 694 -42.99 16.24 -36.36
C ARG A 694 -41.78 16.98 -36.95
N MET A 695 -40.73 16.24 -37.33
CA MET A 695 -39.43 16.74 -37.80
C MET A 695 -39.20 16.53 -39.31
N TYR A 696 -40.26 16.46 -40.12
CA TYR A 696 -40.13 16.22 -41.57
C TYR A 696 -39.33 17.33 -42.26
N PHE A 697 -38.16 17.01 -42.80
CA PHE A 697 -37.21 17.91 -43.47
C PHE A 697 -36.76 19.15 -42.68
N VAL A 698 -37.14 19.28 -41.40
CA VAL A 698 -36.84 20.45 -40.55
C VAL A 698 -35.33 20.69 -40.45
N PHE A 699 -34.54 19.63 -40.27
CA PHE A 699 -33.08 19.72 -40.18
C PHE A 699 -32.43 20.18 -41.49
N ALA A 700 -32.88 19.64 -42.64
CA ALA A 700 -32.37 20.04 -43.95
C ALA A 700 -32.75 21.49 -44.29
N GLN A 701 -33.96 21.90 -43.94
CA GLN A 701 -34.45 23.26 -44.11
C GLN A 701 -33.63 24.26 -43.26
N MET A 702 -33.34 23.91 -42.00
CA MET A 702 -32.49 24.70 -41.11
C MET A 702 -31.09 24.95 -41.72
N LEU A 703 -30.45 23.90 -42.25
CA LEU A 703 -29.11 23.98 -42.84
C LEU A 703 -29.07 24.63 -44.23
N SER A 704 -30.22 24.87 -44.84
CA SER A 704 -30.30 25.54 -46.15
C SER A 704 -30.05 27.05 -46.05
N SER A 705 -30.18 27.64 -44.86
CA SER A 705 -29.94 29.07 -44.64
C SER A 705 -28.51 29.35 -44.15
N VAL A 706 -27.81 30.23 -44.87
CA VAL A 706 -26.46 30.71 -44.51
C VAL A 706 -26.47 31.51 -43.20
N SER A 707 -27.55 32.25 -42.93
CA SER A 707 -27.68 33.06 -41.70
C SER A 707 -27.69 32.16 -40.46
N THR A 708 -28.37 31.01 -40.54
CA THR A 708 -28.40 30.00 -39.48
C THR A 708 -27.02 29.40 -39.22
N TRP A 709 -26.24 29.11 -40.26
CA TRP A 709 -24.86 28.62 -40.09
C TRP A 709 -23.95 29.61 -39.36
N LEU A 710 -24.00 30.88 -39.78
CA LEU A 710 -23.22 31.95 -39.14
C LEU A 710 -23.64 32.12 -37.68
N ALA A 711 -24.94 32.09 -37.40
CA ALA A 711 -25.46 32.17 -36.04
C ALA A 711 -25.01 30.99 -35.18
N ILE A 712 -25.09 29.75 -35.68
CA ILE A 712 -24.63 28.56 -34.95
C ILE A 712 -23.15 28.69 -34.58
N ILE A 713 -22.29 29.07 -35.53
CA ILE A 713 -20.85 29.24 -35.29
C ILE A 713 -20.59 30.35 -34.26
N LEU A 714 -21.29 31.48 -34.40
CA LEU A 714 -21.16 32.61 -33.48
C LEU A 714 -21.59 32.23 -32.06
N LEU A 715 -22.72 31.54 -31.90
CA LEU A 715 -23.22 31.11 -30.60
C LEU A 715 -22.28 30.10 -29.93
N ILE A 716 -21.73 29.14 -30.67
CA ILE A 716 -20.70 28.23 -30.16
C ILE A 716 -19.48 29.02 -29.66
N PHE A 717 -19.01 29.99 -30.45
CA PHE A 717 -17.86 30.81 -30.07
C PHE A 717 -18.12 31.64 -28.81
N ILE A 718 -19.26 32.34 -28.73
CA ILE A 718 -19.63 33.15 -27.56
C ILE A 718 -19.75 32.27 -26.31
N SER A 719 -20.34 31.08 -26.44
CA SER A 719 -20.47 30.15 -25.32
C SER A 719 -19.12 29.64 -24.82
N LEU A 720 -18.18 29.30 -25.70
CA LEU A 720 -16.86 28.78 -25.32
C LEU A 720 -15.84 29.87 -24.94
N PHE A 721 -16.09 31.12 -25.30
CA PHE A 721 -15.14 32.23 -25.10
C PHE A 721 -14.69 32.41 -23.63
N PRO A 722 -15.57 32.39 -22.62
CA PRO A 722 -15.15 32.52 -21.22
C PRO A 722 -14.16 31.44 -20.79
N GLU A 723 -14.37 30.19 -21.25
CA GLU A 723 -13.51 29.07 -20.91
C GLU A 723 -12.14 29.20 -21.60
N ILE A 724 -12.12 29.55 -22.88
CA ILE A 724 -10.88 29.79 -23.64
C ILE A 724 -10.05 30.87 -22.94
N LEU A 725 -10.68 31.99 -22.55
CA LEU A 725 -10.02 33.06 -21.83
C LEU A 725 -9.42 32.57 -20.50
N LEU A 726 -10.18 31.80 -19.74
CA LEU A 726 -9.73 31.27 -18.45
C LEU A 726 -8.56 30.29 -18.61
N ILE A 727 -8.59 29.41 -19.62
CA ILE A 727 -7.48 28.49 -19.94
C ILE A 727 -6.22 29.29 -20.27
N VAL A 728 -6.34 30.31 -21.12
CA VAL A 728 -5.21 31.19 -21.49
C VAL A 728 -4.64 31.89 -20.25
N VAL A 729 -5.47 32.52 -19.42
CA VAL A 729 -5.04 33.22 -18.20
C VAL A 729 -4.35 32.27 -17.22
N LYS A 730 -4.90 31.06 -17.00
CA LYS A 730 -4.28 30.05 -16.12
C LYS A 730 -2.94 29.59 -16.65
N ASN A 731 -2.82 29.35 -17.95
CA ASN A 731 -1.59 28.88 -18.58
C ASN A 731 -0.48 29.95 -18.56
N VAL A 732 -0.83 31.21 -18.82
CA VAL A 732 0.10 32.34 -18.74
C VAL A 732 0.60 32.50 -17.30
N ARG A 733 -0.30 32.55 -16.32
CA ARG A 733 0.08 32.70 -14.90
C ARG A 733 0.96 31.56 -14.40
N ARG A 734 0.72 30.32 -14.85
CA ARG A 734 1.57 29.15 -14.54
C ARG A 734 2.96 29.26 -15.16
N ARG A 735 3.08 29.77 -16.39
CA ARG A 735 4.39 30.03 -17.03
C ARG A 735 5.17 31.10 -16.28
N THR A 736 4.51 32.19 -15.87
CA THR A 736 5.13 33.23 -15.05
C THR A 736 5.59 32.69 -13.69
N ALA A 737 4.78 31.86 -13.02
CA ALA A 737 5.15 31.24 -11.75
C ALA A 737 6.27 30.20 -11.86
N ARG A 738 6.35 29.45 -12.98
CA ARG A 738 7.49 28.55 -13.27
C ARG A 738 8.78 29.35 -13.51
N ASN A 739 8.70 30.45 -14.25
CA ASN A 739 9.87 31.31 -14.50
C ASN A 739 10.40 31.99 -13.23
N LEU A 740 9.53 32.31 -12.26
CA LEU A 740 9.94 32.85 -10.95
C LEU A 740 10.64 31.82 -10.04
N ASN A 741 10.38 30.53 -10.22
CA ASN A 741 11.06 29.45 -9.49
C ASN A 741 12.33 28.94 -10.21
N LEU A 742 12.74 29.58 -11.31
CA LEU A 742 13.84 29.16 -12.19
C LEU A 742 15.09 30.04 -12.06
N GLU A 743 15.18 30.91 -11.05
CA GLU A 743 16.46 31.48 -10.58
C GLU A 743 17.22 30.48 -9.69
N LEU A 744 17.50 29.30 -10.23
CA LEU A 744 18.59 28.40 -9.79
C LEU A 744 19.01 27.57 -11.02
N PRO A 745 20.31 27.50 -11.37
CA PRO A 745 20.72 27.34 -12.76
C PRO A 745 20.90 25.87 -13.12
N ILE A 746 20.01 25.28 -13.92
CA ILE A 746 20.32 24.06 -14.69
C ILE A 746 19.64 24.13 -16.06
N LEU A 747 20.41 24.55 -17.06
CA LEU A 747 20.13 24.39 -18.48
C LEU A 747 20.86 23.12 -18.97
N LEU A 748 20.14 22.31 -19.75
CA LEU A 748 20.65 21.35 -20.74
C LEU A 748 21.32 20.06 -20.22
N SER A 749 20.54 18.98 -20.14
CA SER A 749 20.85 17.71 -20.83
C SER A 749 19.66 16.76 -20.65
N TYR A 750 19.03 16.33 -21.73
CA TYR A 750 18.43 15.01 -21.92
C TYR A 750 17.84 14.97 -23.33
N LYS A 751 18.73 14.73 -24.29
CA LYS A 751 18.42 14.33 -25.66
C LYS A 751 19.51 13.36 -26.07
N HIS A 752 19.35 12.09 -25.72
CA HIS A 752 19.95 10.92 -26.36
C HIS A 752 19.68 9.69 -25.48
N ILE A 753 19.03 8.68 -26.06
CA ILE A 753 19.28 7.24 -25.99
C ILE A 753 17.98 6.61 -26.48
N ASP A 754 17.91 6.37 -27.78
CA ASP A 754 17.05 5.36 -28.43
C ASP A 754 17.54 5.25 -29.88
N SER A 755 18.73 4.70 -30.02
CA SER A 755 19.27 4.12 -31.24
C SER A 755 20.54 3.36 -30.85
N ASP A 756 20.39 2.09 -30.51
CA ASP A 756 21.36 1.01 -30.78
C ASP A 756 20.94 -0.24 -30.00
N CYS A 757 20.17 -1.11 -30.65
CA CYS A 757 20.42 -2.56 -30.62
C CYS A 757 19.61 -3.20 -31.76
N SER A 758 20.39 -3.59 -32.77
CA SER A 758 20.08 -4.58 -33.81
C SER A 758 19.55 -5.90 -33.25
#